data_AF-A0A7D4AIN9-F1
#
_entry.id   AF-A0A7D4AIN9-F1
#
_cell.length_a   1.000
_cell.length_b   1.000
_cell.length_c   1.000
_cell.angle_alpha   90.00
_cell.angle_beta   90.00
_cell.angle_gamma   90.00
#
_symmetry.space_group_name_H-M   'P 1'
#
loop_
_entity.id
_entity.type
_entity.pdbx_description
1 polymer ?
#
loop_
_entity_poly.entity_id
_entity_poly.type
_entity_poly.pdbx_seq_one_letter_code
_entity_poly.pdbx_strand_id
1 'polypeptide(L)'
;MQKRTINPLISGIKTRNWQWWAVLSGLLMLSLGSPVYGQSASVILRKDLKKDFGAVGDGRTNDQAAFGKAADFFNKRAQTPAGASAAVLTIPKGVYLVNPQDAAGNGADVLHLVGCRNLSIQGVDSANTEIRYANGLRYGSFDPITKKPYEAPAAFFTDAKYAAGLGTAITLQNCENILVAGLAINGSSAKLVVGGHWGDTGIQLGADAIFISDSRHITLRLLALHHLGRDGIQVLNHLAKSVDDPHQEAILLENTTCNYNGRQGLSLTGVNGFRAINCSFSHTGRVMVAATGKPLFSSPGAGVDIEPQDGFVANVSLENCRFVDNAGQGLVSDRPSVNQPNSTRNVTIAESLLWGTTNWSAWVTQTGFLFKNCRIYGAFVHGCQAATAADATRFIGCTFEDRPYHGQQAYGPFTLHSDTYARRMSFTNCRFVGTHNYLIHAIPATTDTASLFHVRNCTFLYDYTQPPQGSYDKLLGSIFSGNTVFKDGPHRTSRHRTSFMFGSSGTMGSTIVRAPGSLQLLAPNCYYLVQGGLDIGRQPARSRDSASVVVAADNALVVNESPGKVPELYIGPTSRLIIKKGGALEVLRNTQVTIAGQLIVQDGAYFFLDPLAKVRTIGRGQLRVGPKAFKTKHPSLYSTYY
;
A
#
# COMPACT_ATOMS: atom_id res chain seq x y z
N MET A 1 -33.64 51.73 20.06
CA MET A 1 -34.58 51.43 18.96
C MET A 1 -35.04 49.98 19.09
N GLN A 2 -36.35 49.79 19.16
CA GLN A 2 -37.07 48.61 19.62
C GLN A 2 -37.69 47.80 18.45
N LYS A 3 -37.95 46.51 18.73
CA LYS A 3 -39.02 45.63 18.21
C LYS A 3 -38.84 45.05 16.78
N ARG A 4 -38.82 43.71 16.63
CA ARG A 4 -39.97 42.78 16.37
C ARG A 4 -40.68 43.16 15.06
N THR A 5 -40.96 42.32 14.06
CA THR A 5 -41.53 40.95 13.97
C THR A 5 -41.70 40.65 12.45
N ILE A 6 -41.67 39.42 11.88
CA ILE A 6 -42.81 38.52 11.57
C ILE A 6 -42.33 37.51 10.48
N ASN A 7 -42.76 36.25 10.61
CA ASN A 7 -42.86 35.23 9.54
C ASN A 7 -44.33 35.16 9.07
N PRO A 8 -44.62 34.78 7.81
CA PRO A 8 -45.39 33.54 7.58
C PRO A 8 -44.87 32.71 6.39
N LEU A 9 -44.71 31.38 6.51
CA LEU A 9 -45.69 30.32 6.19
C LEU A 9 -46.13 30.28 4.70
N ILE A 10 -45.85 29.16 3.99
CA ILE A 10 -46.84 28.27 3.33
C ILE A 10 -46.18 27.26 2.35
N SER A 11 -46.69 26.02 2.43
CA SER A 11 -46.74 24.85 1.51
C SER A 11 -46.02 24.93 0.15
N GLY A 12 -45.41 23.88 -0.40
CA GLY A 12 -45.77 22.47 -0.41
C GLY A 12 -45.38 21.91 -1.79
N ILE A 13 -44.39 21.02 -1.85
CA ILE A 13 -43.89 20.47 -3.11
C ILE A 13 -44.64 19.17 -3.39
N LYS A 14 -45.61 19.25 -4.31
CA LYS A 14 -46.22 18.09 -4.96
C LYS A 14 -45.32 17.61 -6.09
N THR A 15 -44.95 16.34 -6.02
CA THR A 15 -44.43 15.52 -7.10
C THR A 15 -45.37 15.55 -8.31
N ARG A 16 -44.84 15.80 -9.51
CA ARG A 16 -45.60 15.63 -10.76
C ARG A 16 -44.79 14.85 -11.78
N ASN A 17 -45.30 13.66 -12.07
CA ASN A 17 -44.97 12.81 -13.20
C ASN A 17 -45.08 13.59 -14.52
N TRP A 18 -44.11 13.41 -15.40
CA TRP A 18 -44.19 13.84 -16.80
C TRP A 18 -44.23 12.60 -17.70
N GLN A 19 -45.42 12.31 -18.22
CA GLN A 19 -45.66 11.45 -19.36
C GLN A 19 -45.69 12.30 -20.63
N TRP A 20 -44.87 11.89 -21.60
CA TRP A 20 -45.08 11.85 -23.04
C TRP A 20 -46.26 12.64 -23.63
N TRP A 21 -45.95 13.64 -24.46
CA TRP A 21 -46.74 13.98 -25.65
C TRP A 21 -45.81 14.22 -26.83
N ALA A 22 -46.08 13.49 -27.91
CA ALA A 22 -45.49 13.66 -29.22
C ALA A 22 -46.10 14.89 -29.91
N VAL A 23 -45.27 15.70 -30.54
CA VAL A 23 -45.70 16.63 -31.61
C VAL A 23 -44.73 16.48 -32.77
N LEU A 24 -45.26 15.90 -33.84
CA LEU A 24 -44.74 15.93 -35.19
C LEU A 24 -44.80 17.38 -35.69
N SER A 25 -43.70 17.94 -36.16
CA SER A 25 -43.70 19.07 -37.09
C SER A 25 -42.41 19.04 -37.90
N GLY A 26 -42.58 18.89 -39.21
CA GLY A 26 -41.50 18.72 -40.16
C GLY A 26 -40.59 19.94 -40.24
N LEU A 27 -39.29 19.66 -40.36
CA LEU A 27 -38.34 20.61 -40.90
C LEU A 27 -37.71 20.02 -42.16
N LEU A 28 -37.85 20.80 -43.22
CA LEU A 28 -37.37 20.60 -44.56
C LEU A 28 -35.84 20.45 -44.57
N MET A 29 -35.37 19.42 -45.27
CA MET A 29 -33.97 19.15 -45.58
C MET A 29 -33.35 20.29 -46.41
N LEU A 30 -32.25 20.87 -45.91
CA LEU A 30 -31.24 21.56 -46.72
C LEU A 30 -29.88 20.95 -46.36
N SER A 31 -29.59 19.81 -46.99
CA SER A 31 -28.29 19.14 -46.97
C SER A 31 -27.31 19.89 -47.86
N LEU A 32 -26.61 20.89 -47.31
CA LEU A 32 -25.38 21.39 -47.92
C LEU A 32 -24.31 20.32 -47.72
N GLY A 33 -23.99 19.60 -48.80
CA GLY A 33 -22.95 18.59 -48.85
C GLY A 33 -21.61 19.18 -48.44
N SER A 34 -21.18 18.87 -47.22
CA SER A 34 -19.78 19.03 -46.86
C SER A 34 -18.98 18.05 -47.72
N PRO A 35 -17.88 18.48 -48.37
CA PRO A 35 -17.03 17.57 -49.09
C PRO A 35 -16.56 16.49 -48.11
N VAL A 36 -16.93 15.24 -48.40
CA VAL A 36 -16.33 14.06 -47.79
C VAL A 36 -14.89 14.05 -48.27
N TYR A 37 -14.03 14.80 -47.57
CA TYR A 37 -12.59 14.61 -47.66
C TYR A 37 -12.33 13.20 -47.16
N GLY A 38 -12.19 12.26 -48.09
CA GLY A 38 -11.80 10.90 -47.79
C GLY A 38 -10.51 10.96 -46.97
N GLN A 39 -10.61 10.61 -45.68
CA GLN A 39 -9.42 10.35 -44.87
C GLN A 39 -8.72 9.17 -45.53
N SER A 40 -7.67 9.47 -46.30
CA SER A 40 -6.75 8.46 -46.78
C SER A 40 -6.23 7.72 -45.55
N ALA A 41 -6.32 6.39 -45.57
CA ALA A 41 -5.82 5.54 -44.49
C ALA A 41 -4.35 5.91 -44.24
N SER A 42 -4.05 6.39 -43.02
CA SER A 42 -2.69 6.81 -42.67
C SER A 42 -1.73 5.64 -42.86
N VAL A 43 -0.75 5.79 -43.76
CA VAL A 43 0.25 4.76 -44.03
C VAL A 43 1.11 4.58 -42.77
N ILE A 44 1.04 3.39 -42.16
CA ILE A 44 1.85 3.05 -40.98
C ILE A 44 3.26 2.69 -41.45
N LEU A 45 4.27 3.41 -40.96
CA LEU A 45 5.67 3.07 -41.19
C LEU A 45 6.03 1.78 -40.43
N ARG A 46 6.60 0.79 -41.11
CA ARG A 46 7.02 -0.47 -40.49
C ARG A 46 8.51 -0.69 -40.68
N LYS A 47 9.18 -1.03 -39.58
CA LYS A 47 10.58 -1.43 -39.53
C LYS A 47 10.72 -2.75 -38.79
N ASP A 48 11.65 -3.58 -39.23
CA ASP A 48 11.99 -4.88 -38.67
C ASP A 48 13.44 -4.86 -38.19
N LEU A 49 13.68 -5.21 -36.93
CA LEU A 49 15.01 -5.12 -36.33
C LEU A 49 16.07 -5.93 -37.08
N LYS A 50 15.70 -7.11 -37.63
CA LYS A 50 16.64 -7.94 -38.39
C LYS A 50 16.83 -7.39 -39.79
N LYS A 51 15.74 -7.14 -40.52
CA LYS A 51 15.80 -6.78 -41.95
C LYS A 51 16.31 -5.36 -42.18
N ASP A 52 15.89 -4.40 -41.36
CA ASP A 52 16.20 -2.98 -41.58
C ASP A 52 17.46 -2.52 -40.85
N PHE A 53 17.81 -3.16 -39.72
CA PHE A 53 18.90 -2.70 -38.85
C PHE A 53 20.03 -3.73 -38.65
N GLY A 54 19.85 -4.96 -39.15
CA GLY A 54 20.89 -5.98 -39.22
C GLY A 54 21.08 -6.81 -37.93
N ALA A 55 20.08 -6.85 -37.04
CA ALA A 55 20.14 -7.74 -35.88
C ALA A 55 20.04 -9.22 -36.30
N VAL A 56 20.69 -10.10 -35.54
CA VAL A 56 20.70 -11.55 -35.77
C VAL A 56 19.73 -12.27 -34.84
N GLY A 57 19.76 -11.98 -33.53
CA GLY A 57 18.87 -12.59 -32.55
C GLY A 57 19.11 -14.09 -32.32
N ASP A 58 20.36 -14.54 -32.39
CA ASP A 58 20.80 -15.94 -32.22
C ASP A 58 21.30 -16.28 -30.81
N GLY A 59 21.25 -15.32 -29.88
CA GLY A 59 21.75 -15.44 -28.51
C GLY A 59 23.27 -15.41 -28.39
N ARG A 60 24.00 -15.08 -29.47
CA ARG A 60 25.47 -15.10 -29.53
C ARG A 60 26.03 -13.81 -30.10
N THR A 61 25.47 -13.34 -31.20
CA THR A 61 25.88 -12.11 -31.89
C THR A 61 25.50 -10.91 -31.05
N ASN A 62 26.43 -9.96 -30.87
CA ASN A 62 26.15 -8.70 -30.18
C ASN A 62 25.29 -7.79 -31.07
N ASP A 63 24.01 -7.70 -30.76
CA ASP A 63 23.00 -6.94 -31.50
C ASP A 63 22.92 -5.46 -31.06
N GLN A 64 23.78 -5.00 -30.14
CA GLN A 64 23.79 -3.61 -29.63
C GLN A 64 23.81 -2.57 -30.76
N ALA A 65 24.63 -2.78 -31.80
CA ALA A 65 24.73 -1.83 -32.91
C ALA A 65 23.44 -1.75 -33.74
N ALA A 66 22.68 -2.84 -33.85
CA ALA A 66 21.40 -2.83 -34.58
C ALA A 66 20.33 -2.05 -33.81
N PHE A 67 20.28 -2.19 -32.48
CA PHE A 67 19.40 -1.36 -31.66
C PHE A 67 19.80 0.12 -31.70
N GLY A 68 21.09 0.44 -31.65
CA GLY A 68 21.57 1.82 -31.81
C GLY A 68 21.13 2.45 -33.15
N LYS A 69 21.24 1.72 -34.25
CA LYS A 69 20.73 2.18 -35.56
C LYS A 69 19.22 2.38 -35.57
N ALA A 70 18.46 1.51 -34.90
CA ALA A 70 17.01 1.65 -34.78
C ALA A 70 16.65 2.91 -33.98
N ALA A 71 17.32 3.14 -32.84
CA ALA A 71 17.15 4.34 -32.03
C ALA A 71 17.44 5.62 -32.84
N ASP A 72 18.59 5.67 -33.52
CA ASP A 72 18.97 6.79 -34.38
C ASP A 72 17.92 7.10 -35.46
N PHE A 73 17.38 6.06 -36.09
CA PHE A 73 16.35 6.20 -37.12
C PHE A 73 15.08 6.85 -36.54
N PHE A 74 14.56 6.36 -35.41
CA PHE A 74 13.33 6.89 -34.82
C PHE A 74 13.53 8.28 -34.19
N ASN A 75 14.69 8.55 -33.60
CA ASN A 75 15.03 9.88 -33.08
C ASN A 75 15.10 10.93 -34.20
N LYS A 76 15.74 10.61 -35.33
CA LYS A 76 15.75 11.49 -36.51
C LYS A 76 14.34 11.68 -37.06
N ARG A 77 13.54 10.62 -37.14
CA ARG A 77 12.14 10.70 -37.58
C ARG A 77 11.32 11.65 -36.69
N ALA A 78 11.52 11.61 -35.37
CA ALA A 78 10.81 12.44 -34.40
C ALA A 78 10.99 13.96 -34.65
N GLN A 79 12.13 14.35 -35.20
CA GLN A 79 12.48 15.74 -35.55
C GLN A 79 11.81 16.23 -36.84
N THR A 80 11.10 15.36 -37.58
CA THR A 80 10.43 15.69 -38.84
C THR A 80 8.90 15.65 -38.70
N PRO A 81 8.13 16.21 -39.66
CA PRO A 81 6.68 16.03 -39.70
C PRO A 81 6.25 14.56 -39.73
N ALA A 82 7.07 13.69 -40.33
CA ALA A 82 6.81 12.25 -40.38
C ALA A 82 6.75 11.62 -38.98
N GLY A 83 7.36 12.24 -37.96
CA GLY A 83 7.27 11.85 -36.56
C GLY A 83 5.84 11.76 -36.04
N ALA A 84 4.91 12.57 -36.58
CA ALA A 84 3.50 12.57 -36.16
C ALA A 84 2.70 11.37 -36.69
N SER A 85 3.14 10.67 -37.73
CA SER A 85 2.44 9.49 -38.24
C SER A 85 2.63 8.27 -37.33
N ALA A 86 1.85 7.20 -37.52
CA ALA A 86 2.08 5.95 -36.79
C ALA A 86 3.32 5.20 -37.31
N ALA A 87 4.09 4.60 -36.41
CA ALA A 87 5.22 3.75 -36.75
C ALA A 87 5.29 2.49 -35.86
N VAL A 88 5.86 1.41 -36.42
CA VAL A 88 6.07 0.15 -35.71
C VAL A 88 7.50 -0.33 -35.94
N LEU A 89 8.23 -0.56 -34.85
CA LEU A 89 9.44 -1.39 -34.81
C LEU A 89 9.04 -2.81 -34.37
N THR A 90 9.18 -3.77 -35.28
CA THR A 90 9.02 -5.20 -34.97
C THR A 90 10.37 -5.76 -34.54
N ILE A 91 10.39 -6.47 -33.43
CA ILE A 91 11.53 -7.28 -32.95
C ILE A 91 11.12 -8.74 -33.15
N PRO A 92 11.59 -9.41 -34.22
CA PRO A 92 11.21 -10.79 -34.49
C PRO A 92 11.59 -11.76 -33.36
N LYS A 93 11.14 -13.01 -33.47
CA LYS A 93 11.57 -14.09 -32.56
C LYS A 93 13.10 -14.21 -32.55
N GLY A 94 13.67 -14.34 -31.35
CA GLY A 94 15.11 -14.46 -31.15
C GLY A 94 15.55 -14.04 -29.75
N VAL A 95 16.81 -14.36 -29.44
CA VAL A 95 17.51 -13.86 -28.27
C VAL A 95 18.55 -12.87 -28.77
N TYR A 96 18.37 -11.60 -28.45
CA TYR A 96 19.23 -10.51 -28.91
C TYR A 96 20.24 -10.19 -27.82
N LEU A 97 21.46 -10.71 -27.97
CA LEU A 97 22.51 -10.49 -27.00
C LEU A 97 23.03 -9.06 -27.13
N VAL A 98 23.09 -8.31 -26.03
CA VAL A 98 23.56 -6.92 -26.03
C VAL A 98 24.75 -6.77 -25.08
N ASN A 99 25.81 -6.14 -25.58
CA ASN A 99 26.94 -5.70 -24.77
C ASN A 99 27.03 -4.16 -24.86
N PRO A 100 26.44 -3.45 -23.90
CA PRO A 100 26.42 -1.99 -23.89
C PRO A 100 27.71 -1.36 -23.37
N GLN A 101 28.63 -2.13 -22.76
CA GLN A 101 29.81 -1.58 -22.10
C GLN A 101 30.94 -1.29 -23.09
N ASP A 102 31.51 -0.08 -22.98
CA ASP A 102 32.80 0.25 -23.59
C ASP A 102 33.98 -0.41 -22.85
N ALA A 103 35.21 -0.15 -23.33
CA ALA A 103 36.43 -0.70 -22.70
C ALA A 103 36.66 -0.18 -21.27
N ALA A 104 36.08 0.96 -20.90
CA ALA A 104 36.16 1.53 -19.55
C ALA A 104 35.10 0.94 -18.60
N GLY A 105 34.06 0.28 -19.13
CA GLY A 105 32.94 -0.27 -18.37
C GLY A 105 31.72 0.65 -18.33
N ASN A 106 31.69 1.71 -19.16
CA ASN A 106 30.53 2.57 -19.27
C ASN A 106 29.49 1.90 -20.18
N GLY A 107 28.34 1.56 -19.61
CA GLY A 107 27.20 1.04 -20.35
C GLY A 107 26.43 2.15 -21.06
N ALA A 108 26.14 1.96 -22.35
CA ALA A 108 25.14 2.74 -23.08
C ALA A 108 23.76 2.10 -23.01
N ASP A 109 22.71 2.90 -23.20
CA ASP A 109 21.37 2.34 -23.36
C ASP A 109 21.27 1.46 -24.62
N VAL A 110 20.44 0.41 -24.58
CA VAL A 110 20.25 -0.46 -25.75
C VAL A 110 19.41 0.25 -26.81
N LEU A 111 18.23 0.76 -26.41
CA LEU A 111 17.34 1.53 -27.27
C LEU A 111 16.96 2.86 -26.59
N HIS A 112 17.72 3.91 -26.90
CA HIS A 112 17.53 5.25 -26.35
C HIS A 112 16.65 6.12 -27.28
N LEU A 113 15.41 6.39 -26.87
CA LEU A 113 14.44 7.14 -27.67
C LEU A 113 14.13 8.50 -27.05
N VAL A 114 14.28 9.56 -27.84
CA VAL A 114 14.04 10.95 -27.44
C VAL A 114 13.04 11.60 -28.37
N GLY A 115 12.00 12.23 -27.80
CA GLY A 115 11.02 13.00 -28.58
C GLY A 115 10.13 12.15 -29.48
N CYS A 116 10.25 10.82 -29.40
CA CYS A 116 9.53 9.91 -30.27
C CYS A 116 8.03 9.95 -29.98
N ARG A 117 7.22 9.91 -31.04
CA ARG A 117 5.76 9.88 -30.92
C ARG A 117 5.11 8.87 -31.84
N ASN A 118 3.97 8.33 -31.41
CA ASN A 118 3.14 7.38 -32.16
C ASN A 118 3.92 6.14 -32.62
N LEU A 119 4.74 5.57 -31.73
CA LEU A 119 5.64 4.44 -32.03
C LEU A 119 5.27 3.22 -31.20
N SER A 120 5.13 2.08 -31.87
CA SER A 120 5.05 0.77 -31.21
C SER A 120 6.35 0.00 -31.36
N ILE A 121 6.90 -0.52 -30.28
CA ILE A 121 8.01 -1.48 -30.23
C ILE A 121 7.42 -2.83 -29.82
N GLN A 122 7.43 -3.79 -30.74
CA GLN A 122 6.66 -5.03 -30.60
C GLN A 122 7.56 -6.24 -30.81
N GLY A 123 7.72 -7.04 -29.76
CA GLY A 123 8.14 -8.42 -29.88
C GLY A 123 6.99 -9.33 -30.29
N VAL A 124 7.30 -10.58 -30.62
CA VAL A 124 6.28 -11.59 -30.92
C VAL A 124 5.53 -11.97 -29.65
N ASP A 125 6.28 -12.31 -28.61
CA ASP A 125 5.81 -12.57 -27.25
C ASP A 125 7.03 -12.62 -26.30
N SER A 126 6.80 -12.46 -24.99
CA SER A 126 7.88 -12.44 -24.00
C SER A 126 8.53 -13.80 -23.74
N ALA A 127 7.98 -14.91 -24.26
CA ALA A 127 8.62 -16.23 -24.16
C ALA A 127 9.58 -16.50 -25.32
N ASN A 128 9.42 -15.83 -26.46
CA ASN A 128 10.15 -16.09 -27.70
C ASN A 128 10.98 -14.89 -28.21
N THR A 129 10.76 -13.68 -27.68
CA THR A 129 11.54 -12.48 -28.04
C THR A 129 12.20 -11.91 -26.79
N GLU A 130 13.52 -12.01 -26.69
CA GLU A 130 14.29 -11.59 -25.51
C GLU A 130 15.43 -10.65 -25.89
N ILE A 131 15.55 -9.52 -25.18
CA ILE A 131 16.77 -8.71 -25.14
C ILE A 131 17.57 -9.16 -23.92
N ARG A 132 18.79 -9.65 -24.12
CA ARG A 132 19.60 -10.25 -23.06
C ARG A 132 20.97 -9.58 -22.95
N TYR A 133 21.30 -9.07 -21.77
CA TYR A 133 22.63 -8.53 -21.49
C TYR A 133 23.66 -9.65 -21.53
N ALA A 134 24.83 -9.36 -22.10
CA ALA A 134 25.95 -10.29 -22.15
C ALA A 134 26.41 -10.71 -20.74
N ASN A 135 26.96 -11.92 -20.64
CA ASN A 135 27.54 -12.39 -19.38
C ASN A 135 28.85 -11.65 -19.09
N GLY A 136 29.22 -11.54 -17.82
CA GLY A 136 30.53 -11.01 -17.40
C GLY A 136 30.65 -9.49 -17.45
N LEU A 137 29.57 -8.75 -17.73
CA LEU A 137 29.56 -7.30 -17.61
C LEU A 137 29.83 -6.87 -16.17
N ARG A 138 30.55 -5.76 -16.00
CA ARG A 138 30.89 -5.21 -14.68
C ARG A 138 29.76 -4.34 -14.17
N TYR A 139 29.36 -4.48 -12.91
CA TYR A 139 28.32 -3.66 -12.30
C TYR A 139 28.71 -3.21 -10.89
N GLY A 140 28.82 -1.90 -10.67
CA GLY A 140 29.24 -1.31 -9.39
C GLY A 140 30.57 -0.55 -9.46
N SER A 141 31.22 -0.38 -8.31
CA SER A 141 32.50 0.31 -8.19
C SER A 141 33.70 -0.61 -8.42
N PHE A 142 34.61 -0.21 -9.30
CA PHE A 142 35.86 -0.90 -9.62
C PHE A 142 37.03 0.06 -9.59
N ASP A 143 38.16 -0.37 -9.05
CA ASP A 143 39.39 0.42 -9.08
C ASP A 143 39.83 0.64 -10.56
N PRO A 144 40.03 1.89 -11.00
CA PRO A 144 40.28 2.19 -12.41
C PRO A 144 41.59 1.61 -12.96
N ILE A 145 42.56 1.30 -12.09
CA ILE A 145 43.87 0.78 -12.46
C ILE A 145 43.86 -0.75 -12.44
N THR A 146 43.47 -1.34 -11.31
CA THR A 146 43.52 -2.79 -11.08
C THR A 146 42.31 -3.53 -11.65
N LYS A 147 41.22 -2.80 -11.94
CA LYS A 147 39.93 -3.33 -12.40
C LYS A 147 39.26 -4.32 -11.43
N LYS A 148 39.71 -4.35 -10.18
CA LYS A 148 39.12 -5.15 -9.09
C LYS A 148 37.93 -4.43 -8.47
N PRO A 149 36.96 -5.14 -7.87
CA PRO A 149 35.92 -4.52 -7.05
C PRO A 149 36.53 -3.55 -6.03
N TYR A 150 35.96 -2.35 -5.93
CA TYR A 150 36.39 -1.31 -5.01
C TYR A 150 35.24 -0.92 -4.10
N GLU A 151 35.41 -1.12 -2.80
CA GLU A 151 34.47 -0.70 -1.77
C GLU A 151 34.98 0.60 -1.15
N ALA A 152 34.27 1.70 -1.37
CA ALA A 152 34.69 2.99 -0.82
C ALA A 152 34.56 3.00 0.71
N PRO A 153 35.44 3.71 1.44
CA PRO A 153 35.31 3.85 2.89
C PRO A 153 34.18 4.81 3.29
N ALA A 154 33.77 5.71 2.41
CA ALA A 154 32.66 6.62 2.64
C ALA A 154 31.32 5.92 2.37
N ALA A 155 30.29 6.20 3.16
CA ALA A 155 28.96 5.63 2.97
C ALA A 155 28.29 6.12 1.67
N PHE A 156 28.60 7.34 1.23
CA PHE A 156 28.18 7.87 -0.06
C PHE A 156 29.38 7.96 -1.00
N PHE A 157 29.28 7.35 -2.18
CA PHE A 157 30.38 7.31 -3.15
C PHE A 157 29.91 7.36 -4.61
N THR A 158 30.40 8.33 -5.38
CA THR A 158 29.97 8.56 -6.78
C THR A 158 31.09 9.05 -7.73
N ASP A 159 32.37 8.72 -7.46
CA ASP A 159 33.48 9.12 -8.36
C ASP A 159 33.43 8.37 -9.69
N ALA A 160 32.97 9.05 -10.75
CA ALA A 160 32.78 8.57 -12.13
C ALA A 160 33.85 7.59 -12.63
N LYS A 161 35.12 7.75 -12.23
CA LYS A 161 36.23 6.89 -12.65
C LYS A 161 36.12 5.44 -12.20
N TYR A 162 35.36 5.19 -11.12
CA TYR A 162 35.16 3.86 -10.55
C TYR A 162 33.86 3.20 -11.07
N ALA A 163 32.98 3.92 -11.77
CA ALA A 163 31.70 3.39 -12.19
C ALA A 163 31.85 2.33 -13.28
N ALA A 164 31.16 1.21 -13.11
CA ALA A 164 30.79 0.32 -14.20
C ALA A 164 29.27 0.13 -14.19
N GLY A 165 28.58 0.78 -15.12
CA GLY A 165 27.14 0.69 -15.31
C GLY A 165 26.79 -0.16 -16.53
N LEU A 166 25.56 -0.65 -16.61
CA LEU A 166 25.08 -1.43 -17.75
C LEU A 166 24.27 -0.57 -18.74
N GLY A 167 23.80 0.60 -18.32
CA GLY A 167 22.81 1.38 -19.08
C GLY A 167 21.41 0.74 -18.98
N THR A 168 20.42 1.38 -19.61
CA THR A 168 19.02 0.94 -19.61
C THR A 168 18.66 0.27 -20.92
N ALA A 169 17.85 -0.78 -20.90
CA ALA A 169 17.50 -1.48 -22.14
C ALA A 169 16.61 -0.60 -23.05
N ILE A 170 15.58 0.03 -22.50
CA ILE A 170 14.74 0.97 -23.25
C ILE A 170 14.58 2.26 -22.46
N THR A 171 15.09 3.37 -23.01
CA THR A 171 14.91 4.71 -22.45
C THR A 171 13.89 5.46 -23.29
N LEU A 172 12.85 6.00 -22.66
CA LEU A 172 11.83 6.85 -23.27
C LEU A 172 11.90 8.23 -22.63
N GLN A 173 12.45 9.20 -23.35
CA GLN A 173 12.61 10.56 -22.88
C GLN A 173 11.82 11.55 -23.75
N ASN A 174 10.98 12.38 -23.14
CA ASN A 174 10.13 13.33 -23.88
C ASN A 174 9.27 12.65 -24.96
N CYS A 175 8.84 11.42 -24.72
CA CYS A 175 8.10 10.60 -25.69
C CYS A 175 6.59 10.68 -25.45
N GLU A 176 5.81 10.44 -26.52
CA GLU A 176 4.36 10.46 -26.44
C GLU A 176 3.70 9.33 -27.26
N ASN A 177 2.67 8.70 -26.71
CA ASN A 177 1.90 7.64 -27.40
C ASN A 177 2.82 6.50 -27.88
N ILE A 178 3.53 5.91 -26.92
CA ILE A 178 4.45 4.79 -27.14
C ILE A 178 3.84 3.51 -26.60
N LEU A 179 3.95 2.44 -27.38
CA LEU A 179 3.63 1.08 -26.95
C LEU A 179 4.90 0.24 -26.93
N VAL A 180 5.21 -0.42 -25.81
CA VAL A 180 6.21 -1.49 -25.74
C VAL A 180 5.49 -2.78 -25.37
N ALA A 181 5.62 -3.83 -26.20
CA ALA A 181 4.85 -5.05 -26.01
C ALA A 181 5.60 -6.33 -26.37
N GLY A 182 5.31 -7.41 -25.63
CA GLY A 182 5.68 -8.78 -26.01
C GLY A 182 7.18 -9.05 -26.00
N LEU A 183 7.90 -8.53 -25.00
CA LEU A 183 9.34 -8.69 -24.86
C LEU A 183 9.71 -9.26 -23.50
N ALA A 184 10.72 -10.14 -23.47
CA ALA A 184 11.53 -10.35 -22.30
C ALA A 184 12.74 -9.42 -22.32
N ILE A 185 13.11 -8.86 -21.16
CA ILE A 185 14.35 -8.13 -20.97
C ILE A 185 15.07 -8.76 -19.79
N ASN A 186 16.26 -9.29 -20.06
CA ASN A 186 17.05 -10.06 -19.12
C ASN A 186 18.39 -9.39 -18.87
N GLY A 187 18.60 -8.87 -17.66
CA GLY A 187 19.85 -8.20 -17.29
C GLY A 187 21.02 -9.14 -16.97
N SER A 188 20.79 -10.46 -17.01
CA SER A 188 21.82 -11.47 -16.71
C SER A 188 22.51 -11.27 -15.34
N SER A 189 21.81 -10.70 -14.34
CA SER A 189 22.41 -10.28 -13.06
C SER A 189 23.16 -11.39 -12.31
N ALA A 190 22.70 -12.64 -12.40
CA ALA A 190 23.38 -13.80 -11.82
C ALA A 190 24.80 -14.06 -12.36
N LYS A 191 25.13 -13.47 -13.52
CA LYS A 191 26.38 -13.64 -14.27
C LYS A 191 27.17 -12.33 -14.44
N LEU A 192 26.82 -11.30 -13.68
CA LEU A 192 27.61 -10.07 -13.63
C LEU A 192 28.88 -10.26 -12.81
N VAL A 193 29.89 -9.47 -13.13
CA VAL A 193 31.02 -9.22 -12.23
C VAL A 193 30.62 -8.04 -11.37
N VAL A 194 30.37 -8.27 -10.07
CA VAL A 194 29.84 -7.23 -9.17
C VAL A 194 30.98 -6.53 -8.44
N GLY A 195 30.96 -5.18 -8.48
CA GLY A 195 31.89 -4.28 -7.81
C GLY A 195 31.43 -3.93 -6.39
N GLY A 196 32.05 -2.91 -5.80
CA GLY A 196 31.56 -2.32 -4.55
C GLY A 196 30.37 -1.38 -4.75
N HIS A 197 29.91 -0.77 -3.67
CA HIS A 197 28.76 0.15 -3.69
C HIS A 197 29.01 1.41 -4.53
N TRP A 198 27.93 1.99 -5.05
CA TRP A 198 27.91 3.27 -5.77
C TRP A 198 26.60 4.01 -5.46
N GLY A 199 26.70 5.20 -4.87
CA GLY A 199 25.60 5.92 -4.26
C GLY A 199 25.69 5.88 -2.74
N ASP A 200 24.57 6.10 -2.05
CA ASP A 200 24.44 5.97 -0.59
C ASP A 200 24.18 4.52 -0.13
N THR A 201 23.45 3.75 -0.95
CA THR A 201 22.99 2.42 -0.58
C THR A 201 23.06 1.43 -1.75
N GLY A 202 23.93 0.43 -1.63
CA GLY A 202 24.16 -0.56 -2.68
C GLY A 202 24.71 0.06 -3.97
N ILE A 203 24.29 -0.45 -5.12
CA ILE A 203 24.70 0.04 -6.44
C ILE A 203 23.52 0.77 -7.10
N GLN A 204 23.70 2.05 -7.41
CA GLN A 204 22.68 2.92 -8.02
C GLN A 204 22.97 3.29 -9.48
N LEU A 205 23.97 2.65 -10.09
CA LEU A 205 24.30 2.80 -11.51
C LEU A 205 23.20 2.23 -12.40
N GLY A 206 23.03 2.81 -13.59
CA GLY A 206 22.04 2.40 -14.59
C GLY A 206 22.17 0.92 -14.96
N ALA A 207 21.08 0.19 -14.77
CA ALA A 207 20.93 -1.22 -15.09
C ALA A 207 19.44 -1.61 -15.07
N ASP A 208 18.58 -0.73 -15.59
CA ASP A 208 17.12 -0.93 -15.60
C ASP A 208 16.66 -1.58 -16.90
N ALA A 209 15.49 -2.20 -16.89
CA ALA A 209 14.89 -2.65 -18.14
C ALA A 209 14.29 -1.46 -18.91
N ILE A 210 13.47 -0.64 -18.25
CA ILE A 210 12.79 0.50 -18.88
C ILE A 210 12.90 1.74 -18.00
N PHE A 211 13.34 2.84 -18.59
CA PHE A 211 13.33 4.17 -17.95
C PHE A 211 12.41 5.11 -18.72
N ILE A 212 11.48 5.74 -18.02
CA ILE A 212 10.54 6.71 -18.57
C ILE A 212 10.80 8.07 -17.92
N SER A 213 11.13 9.07 -18.74
CA SER A 213 11.36 10.45 -18.30
C SER A 213 10.59 11.42 -19.18
N ASP A 214 9.95 12.38 -18.53
CA ASP A 214 9.14 13.45 -19.11
C ASP A 214 8.23 13.02 -20.27
N SER A 215 7.60 11.84 -20.15
CA SER A 215 6.83 11.21 -21.23
C SER A 215 5.34 11.00 -20.88
N ARG A 216 4.46 10.92 -21.90
CA ARG A 216 3.00 10.73 -21.73
C ARG A 216 2.45 9.63 -22.63
N HIS A 217 1.28 9.09 -22.28
CA HIS A 217 0.56 8.08 -23.05
C HIS A 217 1.45 6.85 -23.37
N ILE A 218 2.15 6.35 -22.36
CA ILE A 218 3.05 5.21 -22.51
C ILE A 218 2.32 3.95 -22.06
N THR A 219 2.27 2.94 -22.93
CA THR A 219 1.71 1.62 -22.63
C THR A 219 2.81 0.57 -22.66
N LEU A 220 2.98 -0.15 -21.56
CA LEU A 220 3.88 -1.28 -21.41
C LEU A 220 3.04 -2.54 -21.17
N ARG A 221 3.09 -3.55 -22.05
CA ARG A 221 2.21 -4.71 -21.92
C ARG A 221 2.87 -6.04 -22.25
N LEU A 222 2.47 -7.10 -21.56
CA LEU A 222 2.93 -8.47 -21.83
C LEU A 222 4.47 -8.58 -21.79
N LEU A 223 5.10 -7.95 -20.78
CA LEU A 223 6.56 -7.93 -20.64
C LEU A 223 7.03 -8.89 -19.54
N ALA A 224 8.24 -9.42 -19.70
CA ALA A 224 8.96 -10.17 -18.68
C ALA A 224 10.32 -9.49 -18.41
N LEU A 225 10.39 -8.68 -17.37
CA LEU A 225 11.55 -7.87 -17.02
C LEU A 225 12.23 -8.55 -15.83
N HIS A 226 13.42 -9.11 -16.00
CA HIS A 226 14.01 -9.91 -14.94
C HIS A 226 15.52 -9.97 -14.89
N HIS A 227 16.05 -10.21 -13.70
CA HIS A 227 17.49 -10.33 -13.49
C HIS A 227 18.24 -9.05 -13.92
N LEU A 228 17.61 -7.88 -13.73
CA LEU A 228 18.24 -6.58 -13.93
C LEU A 228 19.19 -6.27 -12.78
N GLY A 229 20.22 -5.45 -13.05
CA GLY A 229 21.17 -5.01 -12.01
C GLY A 229 20.52 -4.04 -11.01
N ARG A 230 19.63 -3.17 -11.51
CA ARG A 230 18.91 -2.17 -10.72
C ARG A 230 17.40 -2.43 -10.71
N ASP A 231 16.61 -1.68 -11.47
CA ASP A 231 15.14 -1.78 -11.42
C ASP A 231 14.57 -2.52 -12.64
N GLY A 232 13.34 -3.03 -12.52
CA GLY A 232 12.59 -3.45 -13.69
C GLY A 232 12.19 -2.22 -14.51
N ILE A 233 11.47 -1.30 -13.87
CA ILE A 233 10.99 -0.07 -14.48
C ILE A 233 11.25 1.11 -13.53
N GLN A 234 11.73 2.23 -14.05
CA GLN A 234 11.71 3.50 -13.33
C GLN A 234 10.95 4.56 -14.12
N VAL A 235 10.07 5.30 -13.44
CA VAL A 235 9.34 6.45 -13.98
C VAL A 235 9.73 7.70 -13.20
N LEU A 236 10.38 8.64 -13.89
CA LEU A 236 10.83 9.94 -13.37
C LEU A 236 10.39 11.06 -14.31
N ASN A 237 9.11 11.42 -14.24
CA ASN A 237 8.56 12.58 -14.92
C ASN A 237 8.57 13.80 -14.00
N HIS A 238 8.93 14.96 -14.56
CA HIS A 238 8.84 16.28 -13.95
C HIS A 238 7.76 17.15 -14.63
N LEU A 239 6.80 16.50 -15.28
CA LEU A 239 5.75 17.16 -16.04
C LEU A 239 4.71 17.81 -15.13
N ALA A 240 4.28 17.11 -14.08
CA ALA A 240 3.41 17.68 -13.05
C ALA A 240 4.11 18.81 -12.29
N LYS A 241 3.43 19.95 -12.11
CA LYS A 241 3.99 21.12 -11.41
C LYS A 241 3.54 21.25 -9.96
N SER A 242 2.58 20.43 -9.56
CA SER A 242 2.13 20.27 -8.18
C SER A 242 1.49 18.89 -7.99
N VAL A 243 1.26 18.51 -6.74
CA VAL A 243 0.53 17.28 -6.40
C VAL A 243 -0.96 17.29 -6.85
N ASP A 244 -1.47 18.48 -7.17
CA ASP A 244 -2.86 18.73 -7.59
C ASP A 244 -2.98 19.04 -9.09
N ASP A 245 -1.91 18.84 -9.86
CA ASP A 245 -1.90 19.06 -11.29
C ASP A 245 -2.99 18.20 -11.98
N PRO A 246 -3.93 18.80 -12.74
CA PRO A 246 -4.99 18.05 -13.38
C PRO A 246 -4.51 17.26 -14.61
N HIS A 247 -3.33 17.56 -15.14
CA HIS A 247 -2.82 17.01 -16.40
C HIS A 247 -2.11 15.68 -16.21
N GLN A 248 -2.91 14.60 -16.10
CA GLN A 248 -2.39 13.24 -16.04
C GLN A 248 -1.57 12.87 -17.29
N GLU A 249 -0.53 12.07 -17.08
CA GLU A 249 0.46 11.59 -18.04
C GLU A 249 0.03 10.26 -18.67
N ALA A 250 -0.92 9.55 -18.06
CA ALA A 250 -1.53 8.33 -18.57
C ALA A 250 -0.51 7.23 -18.94
N ILE A 251 0.27 6.83 -17.95
CA ILE A 251 1.21 5.70 -18.06
C ILE A 251 0.49 4.41 -17.63
N LEU A 252 0.51 3.39 -18.49
CA LEU A 252 -0.19 2.13 -18.30
C LEU A 252 0.77 0.94 -18.40
N LEU A 253 0.72 0.06 -17.39
CA LEU A 253 1.43 -1.20 -17.32
C LEU A 253 0.43 -2.36 -17.19
N GLU A 254 0.45 -3.31 -18.10
CA GLU A 254 -0.53 -4.40 -18.12
C GLU A 254 0.11 -5.77 -18.31
N ASN A 255 -0.32 -6.76 -17.52
CA ASN A 255 0.08 -8.16 -17.66
C ASN A 255 1.61 -8.33 -17.75
N THR A 256 2.34 -7.62 -16.87
CA THR A 256 3.80 -7.54 -16.91
C THR A 256 4.40 -8.07 -15.61
N THR A 257 5.54 -8.76 -15.73
CA THR A 257 6.29 -9.28 -14.58
C THR A 257 7.64 -8.58 -14.48
N CYS A 258 7.98 -8.12 -13.28
CA CYS A 258 9.28 -7.62 -12.85
C CYS A 258 9.79 -8.58 -11.77
N ASN A 259 10.87 -9.31 -12.05
CA ASN A 259 11.26 -10.45 -11.22
C ASN A 259 12.78 -10.57 -11.02
N TYR A 260 13.24 -10.85 -9.80
CA TYR A 260 14.68 -11.07 -9.51
C TYR A 260 15.61 -9.90 -9.89
N ASN A 261 15.11 -8.66 -9.82
CA ASN A 261 15.92 -7.46 -10.07
C ASN A 261 16.75 -7.10 -8.83
N GLY A 262 17.87 -6.39 -8.98
CA GLY A 262 18.78 -6.10 -7.88
C GLY A 262 18.26 -5.08 -6.85
N ARG A 263 17.51 -4.06 -7.28
CA ARG A 263 17.04 -2.97 -6.41
C ARG A 263 15.53 -2.86 -6.31
N GLN A 264 14.79 -2.84 -7.42
CA GLN A 264 13.33 -2.69 -7.41
C GLN A 264 12.65 -3.49 -8.52
N GLY A 265 11.38 -3.83 -8.33
CA GLY A 265 10.51 -4.18 -9.45
C GLY A 265 10.11 -2.94 -10.24
N LEU A 266 9.57 -1.94 -9.56
CA LEU A 266 9.11 -0.66 -10.12
C LEU A 266 9.44 0.50 -9.17
N SER A 267 10.06 1.56 -9.69
CA SER A 267 10.25 2.84 -9.02
C SER A 267 9.38 3.93 -9.64
N LEU A 268 8.55 4.57 -8.83
CA LEU A 268 7.79 5.75 -9.18
C LEU A 268 8.37 6.95 -8.43
N THR A 269 9.24 7.69 -9.10
CA THR A 269 9.92 8.86 -8.53
C THR A 269 9.38 10.20 -9.05
N GLY A 270 8.55 10.15 -10.10
CA GLY A 270 7.74 11.27 -10.54
C GLY A 270 6.73 10.80 -11.58
N VAL A 271 5.43 10.88 -11.30
CA VAL A 271 4.36 10.53 -12.23
C VAL A 271 3.02 11.08 -11.76
N ASN A 272 2.19 11.58 -12.68
CA ASN A 272 0.80 11.93 -12.39
C ASN A 272 -0.12 11.12 -13.30
N GLY A 273 -0.80 10.08 -12.80
CA GLY A 273 -1.64 9.20 -13.62
C GLY A 273 -0.88 7.97 -14.11
N PHE A 274 -0.60 7.04 -13.20
CA PHE A 274 0.00 5.74 -13.48
C PHE A 274 -0.97 4.61 -13.14
N ARG A 275 -1.04 3.59 -13.98
CA ARG A 275 -1.85 2.39 -13.72
C ARG A 275 -1.04 1.13 -13.99
N ALA A 276 -1.01 0.19 -13.04
CA ALA A 276 -0.56 -1.18 -13.25
C ALA A 276 -1.72 -2.16 -13.03
N ILE A 277 -1.92 -3.10 -13.96
CA ILE A 277 -3.02 -4.06 -13.94
C ILE A 277 -2.47 -5.46 -14.18
N ASN A 278 -2.81 -6.41 -13.32
CA ASN A 278 -2.38 -7.82 -13.42
C ASN A 278 -0.85 -7.97 -13.49
N CYS A 279 -0.13 -7.18 -12.70
CA CYS A 279 1.34 -7.15 -12.72
C CYS A 279 1.96 -7.85 -11.51
N SER A 280 3.23 -8.24 -11.63
CA SER A 280 3.99 -8.84 -10.53
C SER A 280 5.32 -8.12 -10.36
N PHE A 281 5.63 -7.72 -9.13
CA PHE A 281 6.88 -7.06 -8.73
C PHE A 281 7.47 -7.84 -7.54
N SER A 282 8.15 -8.95 -7.84
CA SER A 282 8.44 -10.00 -6.85
C SER A 282 9.88 -10.46 -6.91
N HIS A 283 10.36 -11.05 -5.81
CA HIS A 283 11.70 -11.61 -5.68
C HIS A 283 12.85 -10.62 -5.98
N THR A 284 12.61 -9.32 -5.89
CA THR A 284 13.67 -8.31 -5.93
C THR A 284 14.73 -8.61 -4.86
N GLY A 285 16.01 -8.48 -5.20
CA GLY A 285 17.13 -8.73 -4.30
C GLY A 285 17.36 -10.21 -3.98
N ARG A 286 16.70 -11.15 -4.68
CA ARG A 286 16.85 -12.60 -4.45
C ARG A 286 17.80 -13.31 -5.39
N VAL A 287 18.27 -12.63 -6.44
CA VAL A 287 19.17 -13.26 -7.42
C VAL A 287 20.54 -13.50 -6.79
N MET A 288 21.01 -14.75 -6.84
CA MET A 288 22.34 -15.11 -6.37
C MET A 288 23.38 -14.89 -7.47
N VAL A 289 24.43 -14.13 -7.15
CA VAL A 289 25.58 -13.93 -8.04
C VAL A 289 26.54 -15.10 -7.86
N ALA A 290 26.70 -15.93 -8.89
CA ALA A 290 27.45 -17.17 -8.79
C ALA A 290 28.92 -16.96 -8.35
N ALA A 291 29.53 -15.87 -8.81
CA ALA A 291 30.93 -15.55 -8.50
C ALA A 291 31.17 -15.20 -7.02
N THR A 292 30.17 -14.66 -6.31
CA THR A 292 30.30 -14.22 -4.91
C THR A 292 29.53 -15.10 -3.93
N GLY A 293 28.60 -15.93 -4.42
CA GLY A 293 27.68 -16.71 -3.57
C GLY A 293 26.74 -15.83 -2.75
N LYS A 294 26.57 -14.55 -3.11
CA LYS A 294 25.74 -13.56 -2.39
C LYS A 294 24.59 -13.08 -3.28
N PRO A 295 23.46 -12.66 -2.68
CA PRO A 295 22.40 -12.01 -3.44
C PRO A 295 22.88 -10.66 -3.99
N LEU A 296 22.51 -10.33 -5.24
CA LEU A 296 22.60 -8.96 -5.72
C LEU A 296 21.43 -8.18 -5.13
N PHE A 297 21.74 -7.27 -4.20
CA PHE A 297 20.77 -6.48 -3.46
C PHE A 297 21.27 -5.04 -3.35
N SER A 298 20.43 -4.10 -3.75
CA SER A 298 20.58 -2.66 -3.45
C SER A 298 19.31 -2.20 -2.72
N SER A 299 19.46 -1.41 -1.66
CA SER A 299 18.31 -0.89 -0.92
C SER A 299 17.47 0.05 -1.81
N PRO A 300 16.15 0.12 -1.58
CA PRO A 300 15.39 -0.61 -0.56
C PRO A 300 15.19 -2.11 -0.88
N GLY A 301 15.40 -2.55 -2.12
CA GLY A 301 15.20 -3.94 -2.51
C GLY A 301 13.73 -4.33 -2.67
N ALA A 302 12.85 -3.36 -2.99
CA ALA A 302 11.41 -3.52 -2.88
C ALA A 302 10.76 -4.10 -4.14
N GLY A 303 9.51 -4.55 -4.00
CA GLY A 303 8.66 -4.84 -5.16
C GLY A 303 8.35 -3.53 -5.88
N VAL A 304 7.73 -2.60 -5.16
CA VAL A 304 7.42 -1.26 -5.65
C VAL A 304 7.86 -0.20 -4.66
N ASP A 305 8.51 0.83 -5.18
CA ASP A 305 8.92 2.01 -4.44
C ASP A 305 8.27 3.27 -4.99
N ILE A 306 7.60 3.99 -4.10
CA ILE A 306 6.96 5.27 -4.36
C ILE A 306 7.68 6.32 -3.52
N GLU A 307 8.70 6.90 -4.13
CA GLU A 307 9.59 7.87 -3.51
C GLU A 307 9.75 9.06 -4.47
N PRO A 308 8.91 10.10 -4.36
CA PRO A 308 9.04 11.28 -5.19
C PRO A 308 10.42 11.94 -4.96
N GLN A 309 11.33 11.77 -5.92
CA GLN A 309 12.67 12.36 -5.95
C GLN A 309 12.61 13.55 -6.89
N ASP A 310 12.44 14.75 -6.32
CA ASP A 310 12.29 16.02 -7.04
C ASP A 310 11.04 16.15 -7.96
N GLY A 311 10.20 15.11 -8.02
CA GLY A 311 8.91 15.08 -8.71
C GLY A 311 7.69 14.98 -7.79
N PHE A 312 6.52 14.77 -8.39
CA PHE A 312 5.26 14.46 -7.69
C PHE A 312 4.78 13.08 -8.09
N VAL A 313 4.23 12.31 -7.15
CA VAL A 313 3.57 11.02 -7.45
C VAL A 313 2.08 11.10 -7.11
N ALA A 314 1.24 11.27 -8.12
CA ALA A 314 -0.19 11.44 -7.95
C ALA A 314 -1.00 10.51 -8.85
N ASN A 315 -2.22 10.18 -8.42
CA ASN A 315 -3.18 9.42 -9.23
C ASN A 315 -2.63 8.07 -9.71
N VAL A 316 -2.11 7.28 -8.77
CA VAL A 316 -1.52 5.96 -9.02
C VAL A 316 -2.53 4.86 -8.69
N SER A 317 -2.70 3.87 -9.57
CA SER A 317 -3.52 2.68 -9.33
C SER A 317 -2.72 1.41 -9.59
N LEU A 318 -2.70 0.49 -8.62
CA LEU A 318 -2.10 -0.85 -8.73
C LEU A 318 -3.21 -1.89 -8.49
N GLU A 319 -3.68 -2.52 -9.55
CA GLU A 319 -4.87 -3.38 -9.57
C GLU A 319 -4.49 -4.84 -9.85
N ASN A 320 -4.96 -5.76 -9.00
CA ASN A 320 -4.66 -7.19 -9.09
C ASN A 320 -3.15 -7.48 -9.24
N CYS A 321 -2.33 -6.79 -8.46
CA CYS A 321 -0.88 -6.89 -8.51
C CYS A 321 -0.32 -7.79 -7.40
N ARG A 322 0.93 -8.24 -7.58
CA ARG A 322 1.65 -9.09 -6.61
C ARG A 322 2.99 -8.48 -6.21
N PHE A 323 3.23 -8.40 -4.91
CA PHE A 323 4.45 -7.87 -4.29
C PHE A 323 4.98 -8.91 -3.30
N VAL A 324 5.65 -9.94 -3.81
CA VAL A 324 5.89 -11.17 -3.06
C VAL A 324 7.37 -11.44 -2.90
N ASP A 325 7.78 -11.75 -1.66
CA ASP A 325 9.10 -12.30 -1.32
C ASP A 325 10.28 -11.48 -1.85
N ASN A 326 10.13 -10.16 -1.82
CA ASN A 326 11.24 -9.24 -2.05
C ASN A 326 12.18 -9.27 -0.84
N ALA A 327 13.47 -9.07 -1.08
CA ALA A 327 14.47 -8.95 -0.01
C ALA A 327 14.20 -7.72 0.87
N GLY A 328 13.78 -6.62 0.24
CA GLY A 328 13.19 -5.44 0.85
C GLY A 328 11.68 -5.54 1.00
N GLN A 329 11.00 -4.40 1.06
CA GLN A 329 9.56 -4.37 1.28
C GLN A 329 8.77 -4.85 0.05
N GLY A 330 7.53 -5.33 0.25
CA GLY A 330 6.62 -5.53 -0.87
C GLY A 330 6.32 -4.21 -1.58
N LEU A 331 5.90 -3.22 -0.80
CA LEU A 331 5.68 -1.83 -1.22
C LEU A 331 6.34 -0.90 -0.20
N VAL A 332 7.14 0.06 -0.66
CA VAL A 332 7.69 1.13 0.18
C VAL A 332 7.25 2.49 -0.37
N SER A 333 6.89 3.38 0.54
CA SER A 333 6.66 4.79 0.27
C SER A 333 7.01 5.59 1.51
N ASP A 334 8.25 6.06 1.55
CA ASP A 334 8.79 6.75 2.71
C ASP A 334 8.76 8.27 2.58
N ARG A 335 8.53 8.94 3.71
CA ARG A 335 8.57 10.38 3.88
C ARG A 335 9.51 10.63 5.05
N PRO A 336 10.77 11.00 4.79
CA PRO A 336 11.79 11.07 5.84
C PRO A 336 11.50 12.16 6.89
N SER A 337 10.65 13.14 6.58
CA SER A 337 10.17 14.10 7.58
C SER A 337 8.74 14.56 7.36
N VAL A 338 7.98 14.68 8.45
CA VAL A 338 6.63 15.27 8.47
C VAL A 338 6.61 16.75 8.07
N ASN A 339 7.78 17.42 8.10
CA ASN A 339 7.91 18.83 7.69
C ASN A 339 8.13 19.00 6.18
N GLN A 340 8.49 17.94 5.45
CA GLN A 340 8.58 18.01 3.99
C GLN A 340 7.18 18.20 3.39
N PRO A 341 7.00 18.95 2.30
CA PRO A 341 5.69 19.08 1.66
C PRO A 341 5.17 17.72 1.17
N ASN A 342 3.84 17.57 1.07
CA ASN A 342 3.24 16.38 0.49
C ASN A 342 3.55 16.35 -1.02
N SER A 343 4.32 15.36 -1.46
CA SER A 343 4.61 15.09 -2.86
C SER A 343 3.78 13.93 -3.44
N THR A 344 2.94 13.31 -2.61
CA THR A 344 2.14 12.13 -3.00
C THR A 344 0.66 12.25 -2.64
N ARG A 345 -0.21 11.83 -3.58
CA ARG A 345 -1.67 11.87 -3.41
C ARG A 345 -2.37 10.81 -4.26
N ASN A 346 -3.52 10.33 -3.75
CA ASN A 346 -4.44 9.46 -4.50
C ASN A 346 -3.75 8.21 -5.07
N VAL A 347 -3.13 7.43 -4.17
CA VAL A 347 -2.52 6.14 -4.50
C VAL A 347 -3.48 5.03 -4.06
N THR A 348 -3.94 4.23 -5.02
CA THR A 348 -4.84 3.10 -4.75
C THR A 348 -4.15 1.78 -5.06
N ILE A 349 -4.20 0.85 -4.10
CA ILE A 349 -3.77 -0.53 -4.27
C ILE A 349 -5.03 -1.38 -4.11
N ALA A 350 -5.44 -2.07 -5.17
CA ALA A 350 -6.70 -2.81 -5.21
C ALA A 350 -6.48 -4.27 -5.57
N GLU A 351 -7.20 -5.17 -4.89
CA GLU A 351 -7.29 -6.60 -5.23
C GLU A 351 -5.93 -7.30 -5.29
N SER A 352 -4.95 -6.75 -4.58
CA SER A 352 -3.55 -7.13 -4.70
C SER A 352 -3.07 -8.00 -3.54
N LEU A 353 -1.95 -8.68 -3.74
CA LEU A 353 -1.27 -9.49 -2.74
C LEU A 353 0.09 -8.87 -2.39
N LEU A 354 0.28 -8.51 -1.13
CA LEU A 354 1.55 -8.08 -0.55
C LEU A 354 2.01 -9.18 0.39
N TRP A 355 3.22 -9.70 0.23
CA TRP A 355 3.73 -10.82 1.04
C TRP A 355 5.21 -10.63 1.40
N GLY A 356 5.47 -10.17 2.62
CA GLY A 356 6.81 -9.95 3.15
C GLY A 356 7.33 -11.15 3.95
N THR A 357 8.52 -11.63 3.61
CA THR A 357 9.14 -12.85 4.18
C THR A 357 10.44 -12.56 4.92
N THR A 358 11.22 -11.56 4.46
CA THR A 358 12.45 -11.08 5.13
C THR A 358 12.39 -9.61 5.53
N ASN A 359 11.34 -8.90 5.11
CA ASN A 359 11.10 -7.50 5.41
C ASN A 359 9.59 -7.21 5.36
N TRP A 360 9.19 -5.98 5.65
CA TRP A 360 7.79 -5.57 5.75
C TRP A 360 7.01 -5.85 4.46
N SER A 361 5.75 -6.27 4.60
CA SER A 361 4.85 -6.40 3.44
C SER A 361 4.59 -5.05 2.79
N ALA A 362 4.45 -4.01 3.61
CA ALA A 362 4.42 -2.63 3.16
C ALA A 362 4.96 -1.67 4.23
N TRP A 363 5.65 -0.63 3.79
CA TRP A 363 6.08 0.53 4.58
C TRP A 363 5.48 1.78 3.96
N VAL A 364 4.60 2.49 4.67
CA VAL A 364 3.91 3.66 4.11
C VAL A 364 3.89 4.80 5.12
N THR A 365 4.58 5.89 4.82
CA THR A 365 4.55 7.13 5.64
C THR A 365 4.08 8.35 4.84
N GLN A 366 3.99 8.23 3.50
CA GLN A 366 3.38 9.24 2.62
C GLN A 366 1.84 9.24 2.64
N THR A 367 1.25 10.36 2.23
CA THR A 367 -0.21 10.59 2.26
C THR A 367 -0.95 10.01 1.06
N GLY A 368 -2.26 9.81 1.22
CA GLY A 368 -3.19 9.55 0.11
C GLY A 368 -3.32 8.09 -0.29
N PHE A 369 -2.91 7.15 0.56
CA PHE A 369 -2.95 5.71 0.29
C PHE A 369 -4.30 5.07 0.64
N LEU A 370 -4.90 4.38 -0.33
CA LEU A 370 -6.07 3.53 -0.18
C LEU A 370 -5.76 2.10 -0.60
N PHE A 371 -5.88 1.17 0.35
CA PHE A 371 -5.83 -0.27 0.10
C PHE A 371 -7.26 -0.82 0.04
N LYS A 372 -7.61 -1.51 -1.05
CA LYS A 372 -8.94 -2.07 -1.27
C LYS A 372 -8.85 -3.55 -1.60
N ASN A 373 -9.57 -4.40 -0.86
CA ASN A 373 -9.66 -5.83 -1.09
C ASN A 373 -8.29 -6.53 -1.21
N CYS A 374 -7.29 -6.04 -0.48
CA CYS A 374 -5.93 -6.58 -0.54
C CYS A 374 -5.73 -7.71 0.47
N ARG A 375 -4.81 -8.62 0.14
CA ARG A 375 -4.24 -9.60 1.07
C ARG A 375 -2.85 -9.14 1.45
N ILE A 376 -2.61 -8.96 2.74
CA ILE A 376 -1.36 -8.45 3.29
C ILE A 376 -0.84 -9.55 4.22
N TYR A 377 0.21 -10.24 3.76
CA TYR A 377 0.78 -11.41 4.40
C TYR A 377 2.15 -11.10 5.01
N GLY A 378 2.17 -10.93 6.33
CA GLY A 378 3.25 -10.31 7.08
C GLY A 378 2.86 -8.91 7.56
N ALA A 379 3.83 -8.21 8.14
CA ALA A 379 3.59 -6.93 8.77
C ALA A 379 3.42 -5.78 7.75
N PHE A 380 2.31 -5.06 7.85
CA PHE A 380 2.19 -3.68 7.35
C PHE A 380 2.71 -2.72 8.42
N VAL A 381 3.55 -1.76 8.06
CA VAL A 381 4.13 -0.81 9.01
C VAL A 381 3.80 0.67 8.71
N HIS A 382 3.64 1.41 9.80
CA HIS A 382 3.30 2.84 9.88
C HIS A 382 1.89 3.18 9.43
N GLY A 383 1.75 3.92 8.33
CA GLY A 383 0.69 4.87 8.08
C GLY A 383 1.24 6.30 8.11
N CYS A 384 0.43 7.28 7.72
CA CYS A 384 0.90 8.66 7.56
C CYS A 384 0.30 9.65 8.57
N GLN A 385 1.00 10.76 8.82
CA GLN A 385 0.46 11.89 9.57
C GLN A 385 -0.43 12.76 8.68
N ALA A 386 -1.65 12.29 8.38
CA ALA A 386 -2.56 12.98 7.49
C ALA A 386 -3.27 14.19 8.13
N ALA A 387 -3.30 15.31 7.40
CA ALA A 387 -4.08 16.49 7.78
C ALA A 387 -5.59 16.24 7.67
N THR A 388 -6.02 15.57 6.60
CA THR A 388 -7.42 15.24 6.30
C THR A 388 -7.67 13.73 6.29
N ALA A 389 -8.94 13.31 6.34
CA ALA A 389 -9.28 11.89 6.28
C ALA A 389 -9.02 11.29 4.88
N ALA A 390 -9.05 12.10 3.83
CA ALA A 390 -8.79 11.65 2.46
C ALA A 390 -7.30 11.31 2.25
N ASP A 391 -6.42 12.05 2.92
CA ASP A 391 -4.96 11.90 2.86
C ASP A 391 -4.44 10.79 3.78
N ALA A 392 -5.29 10.25 4.66
CA ALA A 392 -4.91 9.19 5.57
C ALA A 392 -4.66 7.87 4.83
N THR A 393 -3.87 7.00 5.44
CA THR A 393 -3.77 5.59 5.06
C THR A 393 -5.08 4.89 5.40
N ARG A 394 -5.75 4.30 4.40
CA ARG A 394 -7.09 3.70 4.54
C ARG A 394 -7.12 2.29 3.99
N PHE A 395 -7.89 1.42 4.65
CA PHE A 395 -8.10 0.03 4.25
C PHE A 395 -9.58 -0.29 4.14
N ILE A 396 -9.99 -0.91 3.04
CA ILE A 396 -11.36 -1.36 2.79
C ILE A 396 -11.31 -2.81 2.34
N GLY A 397 -11.99 -3.72 3.04
CA GLY A 397 -12.10 -5.12 2.63
C GLY A 397 -10.77 -5.89 2.67
N CYS A 398 -9.74 -5.39 3.36
CA CYS A 398 -8.41 -6.00 3.38
C CYS A 398 -8.31 -7.12 4.41
N THR A 399 -7.46 -8.11 4.13
CA THR A 399 -7.09 -9.16 5.07
C THR A 399 -5.62 -9.03 5.45
N PHE A 400 -5.35 -8.92 6.75
CA PHE A 400 -4.03 -8.98 7.36
C PHE A 400 -3.87 -10.36 7.97
N GLU A 401 -2.80 -11.05 7.59
CA GLU A 401 -2.54 -12.43 8.03
C GLU A 401 -1.03 -12.65 8.09
N ASP A 402 -0.57 -13.52 8.96
CA ASP A 402 0.83 -13.95 9.10
C ASP A 402 1.11 -15.26 8.35
N ARG A 403 0.54 -15.38 7.15
CA ARG A 403 0.57 -16.61 6.37
C ARG A 403 2.00 -16.95 5.94
N PRO A 404 2.51 -18.18 6.19
CA PRO A 404 3.85 -18.56 5.78
C PRO A 404 3.96 -18.73 4.26
N TYR A 405 5.08 -18.28 3.70
CA TYR A 405 5.43 -18.43 2.29
C TYR A 405 6.41 -19.57 2.10
N HIS A 406 6.01 -20.65 1.42
CA HIS A 406 6.87 -21.82 1.16
C HIS A 406 7.61 -22.35 2.41
N GLY A 407 6.91 -22.37 3.56
CA GLY A 407 7.49 -22.80 4.84
C GLY A 407 8.23 -21.72 5.62
N GLN A 408 8.56 -20.59 4.99
CA GLN A 408 9.11 -19.42 5.69
C GLN A 408 7.98 -18.63 6.35
N GLN A 409 8.18 -18.24 7.61
CA GLN A 409 7.22 -17.40 8.33
C GLN A 409 7.09 -16.01 7.68
N ALA A 410 5.90 -15.42 7.78
CA ALA A 410 5.71 -14.04 7.37
C ALA A 410 6.50 -13.10 8.29
N TYR A 411 7.09 -12.04 7.73
CA TYR A 411 7.95 -11.15 8.49
C TYR A 411 7.18 -10.22 9.42
N GLY A 412 7.75 -9.99 10.61
CA GLY A 412 7.30 -9.00 11.60
C GLY A 412 6.49 -9.60 12.76
N PRO A 413 6.53 -8.97 13.96
CA PRO A 413 5.86 -9.50 15.15
C PRO A 413 4.34 -9.26 15.21
N PHE A 414 3.83 -8.36 14.36
CA PHE A 414 2.40 -8.02 14.24
C PHE A 414 1.97 -8.03 12.78
N THR A 415 0.71 -8.36 12.49
CA THR A 415 0.19 -8.19 11.10
C THR A 415 0.02 -6.71 10.71
N LEU A 416 -0.17 -5.83 11.71
CA LEU A 416 -0.17 -4.37 11.55
C LEU A 416 0.64 -3.71 12.67
N HIS A 417 1.56 -2.82 12.32
CA HIS A 417 2.38 -2.07 13.27
C HIS A 417 2.44 -0.57 12.91
N SER A 418 1.73 0.28 13.66
CA SER A 418 1.72 1.74 13.52
C SER A 418 2.05 2.41 14.86
N ASP A 419 3.32 2.73 15.10
CA ASP A 419 3.75 3.27 16.40
C ASP A 419 4.02 4.79 16.37
N THR A 420 3.05 5.61 16.80
CA THR A 420 3.16 7.09 16.81
C THR A 420 3.31 7.77 15.44
N TYR A 421 3.05 7.04 14.35
CA TYR A 421 3.11 7.59 12.99
C TYR A 421 1.77 8.07 12.47
N ALA A 422 0.71 7.29 12.61
CA ALA A 422 -0.49 7.52 11.81
C ALA A 422 -1.47 8.51 12.46
N ARG A 423 -2.07 9.37 11.64
CA ARG A 423 -3.28 10.15 11.97
C ARG A 423 -4.41 9.75 11.03
N ARG A 424 -5.62 9.64 11.58
CA ARG A 424 -6.87 9.35 10.85
C ARG A 424 -6.88 8.01 10.11
N MET A 425 -5.97 7.10 10.45
CA MET A 425 -5.88 5.78 9.82
C MET A 425 -7.17 5.01 10.06
N SER A 426 -7.66 4.33 9.02
CA SER A 426 -8.98 3.67 9.08
C SER A 426 -9.03 2.32 8.41
N PHE A 427 -9.87 1.45 8.98
CA PHE A 427 -10.12 0.08 8.57
C PHE A 427 -11.61 -0.12 8.43
N THR A 428 -12.08 -0.50 7.25
CA THR A 428 -13.50 -0.77 6.97
C THR A 428 -13.65 -2.18 6.39
N ASN A 429 -14.50 -3.01 6.99
CA ASN A 429 -14.73 -4.39 6.56
C ASN A 429 -13.42 -5.21 6.47
N CYS A 430 -12.43 -4.93 7.32
CA CYS A 430 -11.14 -5.60 7.30
C CYS A 430 -11.12 -6.82 8.23
N ARG A 431 -10.23 -7.76 7.93
CA ARG A 431 -10.01 -8.98 8.73
C ARG A 431 -8.55 -9.04 9.16
N PHE A 432 -8.31 -9.32 10.44
CA PHE A 432 -6.99 -9.56 11.02
C PHE A 432 -6.95 -11.00 11.52
N VAL A 433 -5.96 -11.77 11.07
CA VAL A 433 -5.79 -13.19 11.39
C VAL A 433 -4.37 -13.41 11.90
N GLY A 434 -4.25 -13.90 13.14
CA GLY A 434 -2.96 -14.25 13.73
C GLY A 434 -2.90 -15.75 13.91
N THR A 435 -2.05 -16.42 13.16
CA THR A 435 -1.76 -17.86 13.28
C THR A 435 -0.46 -18.13 14.06
N HIS A 436 0.43 -17.14 14.14
CA HIS A 436 1.73 -17.18 14.80
C HIS A 436 2.15 -15.84 15.43
N ASN A 437 1.80 -14.71 14.79
CA ASN A 437 2.10 -13.35 15.19
C ASN A 437 0.92 -12.72 15.94
N TYR A 438 1.19 -11.61 16.61
CA TYR A 438 0.15 -10.75 17.16
C TYR A 438 -0.63 -10.08 16.03
N LEU A 439 -1.86 -9.65 16.32
CA LEU A 439 -2.70 -9.00 15.32
C LEU A 439 -2.22 -7.58 15.06
N ILE A 440 -2.07 -6.77 16.10
CA ILE A 440 -1.95 -5.32 15.94
C ILE A 440 -1.12 -4.65 17.04
N HIS A 441 -0.25 -3.74 16.62
CA HIS A 441 0.40 -2.75 17.47
C HIS A 441 0.16 -1.36 16.90
N ALA A 442 -0.77 -0.61 17.46
CA ALA A 442 -1.19 0.69 16.95
C ALA A 442 -1.26 1.71 18.09
N ILE A 443 -0.41 2.75 17.98
CA ILE A 443 -0.29 3.87 18.91
C ILE A 443 -0.53 5.18 18.14
N PRO A 444 -1.42 6.07 18.60
CA PRO A 444 -1.74 7.31 17.90
C PRO A 444 -0.52 8.21 17.79
N ALA A 445 -0.40 8.96 16.68
CA ALA A 445 0.69 9.91 16.51
C ALA A 445 0.73 10.99 17.58
N THR A 446 -0.44 11.48 17.98
CA THR A 446 -0.58 12.44 19.07
C THR A 446 -1.81 12.09 19.90
N THR A 447 -2.05 12.87 20.96
CA THR A 447 -3.20 12.68 21.83
C THR A 447 -4.50 13.24 21.26
N ASP A 448 -4.54 13.79 20.04
CA ASP A 448 -5.77 14.39 19.51
C ASP A 448 -6.77 13.34 18.98
N THR A 449 -8.03 13.77 18.80
CA THR A 449 -9.09 12.88 18.28
C THR A 449 -8.89 12.50 16.82
N ALA A 450 -8.12 13.29 16.06
CA ALA A 450 -7.78 12.99 14.67
C ALA A 450 -6.77 11.83 14.58
N SER A 451 -5.98 11.59 15.63
CA SER A 451 -4.98 10.53 15.68
C SER A 451 -5.56 9.17 16.07
N LEU A 452 -6.85 9.12 16.44
CA LEU A 452 -7.53 7.87 16.77
C LEU A 452 -7.69 6.96 15.54
N PHE A 453 -7.56 5.67 15.75
CA PHE A 453 -7.76 4.65 14.72
C PHE A 453 -9.25 4.36 14.51
N HIS A 454 -9.73 4.49 13.27
CA HIS A 454 -11.13 4.27 12.94
C HIS A 454 -11.35 2.83 12.47
N VAL A 455 -12.04 2.02 13.28
CA VAL A 455 -12.30 0.61 13.00
C VAL A 455 -13.79 0.40 12.75
N ARG A 456 -14.14 -0.01 11.53
CA ARG A 456 -15.53 -0.19 11.10
C ARG A 456 -15.75 -1.59 10.55
N ASN A 457 -16.73 -2.31 11.09
CA ASN A 457 -17.12 -3.64 10.60
C ASN A 457 -15.94 -4.64 10.50
N CYS A 458 -14.96 -4.58 11.40
CA CYS A 458 -13.76 -5.40 11.28
C CYS A 458 -13.88 -6.71 12.09
N THR A 459 -13.11 -7.72 11.70
CA THR A 459 -13.02 -8.98 12.43
C THR A 459 -11.57 -9.25 12.83
N PHE A 460 -11.35 -9.54 14.11
CA PHE A 460 -10.06 -9.94 14.68
C PHE A 460 -10.14 -11.41 15.08
N LEU A 461 -9.18 -12.20 14.60
CA LEU A 461 -9.18 -13.66 14.72
C LEU A 461 -7.89 -14.16 15.31
N TYR A 462 -8.01 -14.72 16.51
CA TYR A 462 -6.94 -15.47 17.15
C TYR A 462 -7.00 -16.90 16.64
N ASP A 463 -6.11 -17.25 15.73
CA ASP A 463 -6.07 -18.55 15.05
C ASP A 463 -4.76 -19.33 15.32
N TYR A 464 -4.02 -18.91 16.35
CA TYR A 464 -2.76 -19.57 16.73
C TYR A 464 -2.99 -20.82 17.58
N THR A 465 -2.15 -21.83 17.35
CA THR A 465 -2.08 -23.05 18.17
C THR A 465 -1.44 -22.79 19.53
N GLN A 466 -0.46 -21.88 19.60
CA GLN A 466 0.06 -21.27 20.83
C GLN A 466 0.32 -19.78 20.55
N PRO A 467 -0.06 -18.86 21.45
CA PRO A 467 0.27 -17.46 21.24
C PRO A 467 1.79 -17.30 21.26
N PRO A 468 2.34 -16.38 20.45
CA PRO A 468 3.74 -15.99 20.57
C PRO A 468 4.03 -15.59 22.03
N GLN A 469 5.20 -15.96 22.56
CA GLN A 469 5.62 -15.50 23.89
C GLN A 469 6.01 -14.01 23.80
N GLY A 470 5.79 -13.25 24.88
CA GLY A 470 6.17 -11.84 24.95
C GLY A 470 4.98 -10.88 24.85
N SER A 471 5.09 -9.88 23.98
CA SER A 471 4.22 -8.70 23.82
C SER A 471 2.68 -8.93 23.85
N TYR A 472 1.91 -7.87 23.68
CA TYR A 472 0.46 -7.92 23.66
C TYR A 472 -0.07 -7.07 22.51
N ASP A 473 -1.28 -7.38 22.03
CA ASP A 473 -1.94 -6.56 21.04
C ASP A 473 -2.25 -5.18 21.64
N LYS A 474 -1.98 -4.12 20.87
CA LYS A 474 -2.21 -2.73 21.26
C LYS A 474 -3.02 -2.03 20.20
N LEU A 475 -4.11 -1.41 20.60
CA LEU A 475 -4.86 -0.45 19.81
C LEU A 475 -5.20 0.73 20.73
N LEU A 476 -4.20 1.58 20.94
CA LEU A 476 -4.28 2.70 21.87
C LEU A 476 -5.04 3.81 21.13
N GLY A 477 -6.20 4.25 21.61
CA GLY A 477 -7.00 5.29 20.94
C GLY A 477 -7.75 4.80 19.69
N SER A 478 -8.88 4.12 19.91
CA SER A 478 -9.72 3.59 18.83
C SER A 478 -11.14 4.12 18.85
N ILE A 479 -11.72 4.17 17.65
CA ILE A 479 -13.13 4.43 17.41
C ILE A 479 -13.72 3.25 16.65
N PHE A 480 -14.54 2.47 17.32
CA PHE A 480 -15.33 1.42 16.73
C PHE A 480 -16.66 1.97 16.20
N SER A 481 -17.04 1.53 15.01
CA SER A 481 -18.35 1.81 14.40
C SER A 481 -18.84 0.60 13.60
N GLY A 482 -20.15 0.50 13.36
CA GLY A 482 -20.70 -0.72 12.77
C GLY A 482 -20.43 -1.95 13.64
N ASN A 483 -20.30 -3.15 13.07
CA ASN A 483 -20.15 -4.39 13.86
C ASN A 483 -18.71 -4.93 13.86
N THR A 484 -17.95 -4.67 14.93
CA THR A 484 -16.59 -5.20 15.11
C THR A 484 -16.58 -6.39 16.07
N VAL A 485 -15.88 -7.46 15.69
CA VAL A 485 -15.88 -8.73 16.43
C VAL A 485 -14.46 -9.26 16.65
N PHE A 486 -14.16 -9.66 17.88
CA PHE A 486 -12.99 -10.44 18.26
C PHE A 486 -13.45 -11.86 18.55
N LYS A 487 -12.95 -12.87 17.84
CA LYS A 487 -13.36 -14.27 18.01
C LYS A 487 -12.23 -15.24 17.67
N ASP A 488 -12.45 -16.52 17.93
CA ASP A 488 -11.49 -17.56 17.54
C ASP A 488 -11.48 -17.78 16.04
N GLY A 489 -10.28 -18.07 15.53
CA GLY A 489 -10.12 -18.74 14.26
C GLY A 489 -10.40 -20.24 14.37
N PRO A 490 -10.65 -20.92 13.24
CA PRO A 490 -11.03 -22.33 13.21
C PRO A 490 -9.94 -23.30 13.72
N HIS A 491 -8.69 -22.86 13.82
CA HIS A 491 -7.53 -23.66 14.23
C HIS A 491 -7.03 -23.32 15.65
N ARG A 492 -7.68 -22.38 16.36
CA ARG A 492 -7.29 -22.06 17.74
C ARG A 492 -7.53 -23.26 18.66
N THR A 493 -6.44 -23.85 19.15
CA THR A 493 -6.47 -24.98 20.09
C THR A 493 -6.01 -24.60 21.50
N SER A 494 -5.30 -23.47 21.63
CA SER A 494 -4.77 -23.00 22.91
C SER A 494 -5.78 -22.20 23.72
N ARG A 495 -5.81 -22.48 25.03
CA ARG A 495 -6.50 -21.70 26.06
C ARG A 495 -5.60 -20.69 26.76
N HIS A 496 -4.40 -20.43 26.23
CA HIS A 496 -3.51 -19.43 26.79
C HIS A 496 -4.19 -18.05 26.80
N ARG A 497 -3.91 -17.30 27.85
CA ARG A 497 -4.45 -15.96 28.05
C ARG A 497 -3.91 -15.02 26.99
N THR A 498 -4.80 -14.37 26.26
CA THR A 498 -4.46 -13.34 25.27
C THR A 498 -4.76 -11.96 25.85
N SER A 499 -3.76 -11.07 25.88
CA SER A 499 -3.94 -9.70 26.36
C SER A 499 -4.13 -8.75 25.18
N PHE A 500 -5.14 -7.89 25.26
CA PHE A 500 -5.40 -6.84 24.28
C PHE A 500 -5.61 -5.51 25.00
N MET A 501 -4.82 -4.50 24.63
CA MET A 501 -4.86 -3.18 25.24
C MET A 501 -5.61 -2.19 24.34
N PHE A 502 -6.66 -1.61 24.89
CA PHE A 502 -7.43 -0.50 24.36
C PHE A 502 -7.06 0.78 25.13
N GLY A 503 -6.55 1.79 24.42
CA GLY A 503 -6.12 3.05 25.02
C GLY A 503 -4.85 2.96 25.88
N SER A 504 -4.30 4.11 26.27
CA SER A 504 -3.12 4.22 27.13
C SER A 504 -3.19 5.43 28.06
N SER A 505 -2.34 5.45 29.09
CA SER A 505 -2.17 6.63 29.96
C SER A 505 -1.71 7.88 29.20
N GLY A 506 -0.91 7.70 28.15
CA GLY A 506 -0.37 8.79 27.32
C GLY A 506 -1.38 9.39 26.35
N THR A 507 -2.39 8.64 25.90
CA THR A 507 -3.38 9.12 24.93
C THR A 507 -4.46 9.98 25.60
N MET A 508 -4.84 11.14 25.01
CA MET A 508 -6.07 11.84 25.41
C MET A 508 -7.23 11.20 24.65
N GLY A 509 -7.89 10.24 25.28
CA GLY A 509 -9.10 9.69 24.71
C GLY A 509 -9.43 8.33 25.28
N SER A 510 -10.71 8.16 25.61
CA SER A 510 -11.29 6.85 25.83
C SER A 510 -11.36 6.08 24.51
N THR A 511 -11.37 4.75 24.58
CA THR A 511 -11.85 3.95 23.46
C THR A 511 -13.33 4.25 23.24
N ILE A 512 -13.74 4.46 21.99
CA ILE A 512 -15.10 4.89 21.63
C ILE A 512 -15.80 3.79 20.84
N VAL A 513 -17.03 3.46 21.20
CA VAL A 513 -17.96 2.65 20.41
C VAL A 513 -19.11 3.55 19.98
N ARG A 514 -19.10 4.00 18.73
CA ARG A 514 -20.13 4.91 18.20
C ARG A 514 -21.44 4.19 17.92
N ALA A 515 -22.53 4.90 18.12
CA ALA A 515 -23.87 4.49 17.70
C ALA A 515 -24.17 4.99 16.27
N PRO A 516 -24.71 4.16 15.36
CA PRO A 516 -24.98 2.74 15.56
C PRO A 516 -23.70 1.89 15.48
N GLY A 517 -23.56 0.93 16.39
CA GLY A 517 -22.39 0.05 16.38
C GLY A 517 -22.39 -1.01 17.48
N SER A 518 -21.52 -2.00 17.30
CA SER A 518 -21.27 -3.07 18.27
C SER A 518 -19.79 -3.43 18.30
N LEU A 519 -19.30 -3.67 19.51
CA LEU A 519 -18.00 -4.29 19.78
C LEU A 519 -18.26 -5.61 20.53
N GLN A 520 -17.90 -6.73 19.91
CA GLN A 520 -18.12 -8.06 20.47
C GLN A 520 -16.79 -8.71 20.81
N LEU A 521 -16.60 -9.03 22.09
CA LEU A 521 -15.40 -9.65 22.65
C LEU A 521 -15.71 -11.12 22.95
N LEU A 522 -15.56 -11.97 21.93
CA LEU A 522 -16.08 -13.34 21.89
C LEU A 522 -14.99 -14.42 21.99
N ALA A 523 -13.74 -14.10 21.67
CA ALA A 523 -12.62 -15.04 21.77
C ALA A 523 -12.35 -15.34 23.25
N PRO A 524 -12.48 -16.57 23.75
CA PRO A 524 -12.30 -16.90 25.17
C PRO A 524 -10.84 -16.75 25.63
N ASN A 525 -10.66 -16.76 26.94
CA ASN A 525 -9.41 -16.54 27.65
C ASN A 525 -8.73 -15.22 27.25
N CYS A 526 -9.51 -14.21 26.89
CA CYS A 526 -8.98 -12.90 26.52
C CYS A 526 -9.15 -11.90 27.67
N TYR A 527 -8.11 -11.11 27.84
CA TYR A 527 -8.03 -10.01 28.80
C TYR A 527 -7.97 -8.70 28.03
N TYR A 528 -9.06 -7.94 28.06
CA TYR A 528 -9.22 -6.66 27.37
C TYR A 528 -9.05 -5.51 28.37
N LEU A 529 -7.86 -4.92 28.36
CA LEU A 529 -7.53 -3.79 29.21
C LEU A 529 -7.92 -2.48 28.53
N VAL A 530 -8.79 -1.70 29.15
CA VAL A 530 -9.12 -0.35 28.72
C VAL A 530 -8.44 0.67 29.64
N GLN A 531 -7.45 1.38 29.12
CA GLN A 531 -6.79 2.50 29.79
C GLN A 531 -7.33 3.83 29.25
N GLY A 532 -7.65 4.77 30.15
CA GLY A 532 -8.19 6.08 29.75
C GLY A 532 -9.70 6.13 29.50
N GLY A 533 -10.41 5.04 29.76
CA GLY A 533 -11.89 4.97 29.74
C GLY A 533 -12.48 4.35 28.48
N LEU A 534 -13.79 4.06 28.54
CA LEU A 534 -14.60 3.46 27.48
C LEU A 534 -15.88 4.26 27.30
N ASP A 535 -16.08 4.84 26.12
CA ASP A 535 -17.30 5.54 25.73
C ASP A 535 -18.16 4.66 24.83
N ILE A 536 -19.38 4.35 25.27
CA ILE A 536 -20.33 3.55 24.52
C ILE A 536 -21.52 4.43 24.15
N GLY A 537 -21.45 5.07 22.98
CA GLY A 537 -22.57 5.80 22.37
C GLY A 537 -22.95 7.12 23.05
N ARG A 538 -21.99 7.92 23.54
CA ARG A 538 -22.26 9.28 24.08
C ARG A 538 -22.88 10.23 23.08
N GLN A 539 -22.47 10.17 21.82
CA GLN A 539 -22.94 11.06 20.76
C GLN A 539 -23.52 10.24 19.60
N PRO A 540 -24.75 9.70 19.74
CA PRO A 540 -25.36 8.95 18.66
C PRO A 540 -25.71 9.87 17.49
N ALA A 541 -25.54 9.39 16.25
CA ALA A 541 -25.84 10.19 15.06
C ALA A 541 -27.34 10.51 14.95
N ARG A 542 -28.20 9.62 15.47
CA ARG A 542 -29.65 9.83 15.61
C ARG A 542 -30.09 9.40 17.00
N SER A 543 -31.15 10.00 17.52
CA SER A 543 -31.70 9.68 18.86
C SER A 543 -32.08 8.22 19.07
N ARG A 544 -32.29 7.45 17.99
CA ARG A 544 -32.60 6.01 18.02
C ARG A 544 -31.39 5.10 17.79
N ASP A 545 -30.25 5.66 17.38
CA ASP A 545 -29.07 4.85 17.13
C ASP A 545 -28.51 4.36 18.47
N SER A 546 -28.08 3.10 18.51
CA SER A 546 -27.56 2.47 19.73
C SER A 546 -26.17 1.90 19.51
N ALA A 547 -25.33 1.97 20.54
CA ALA A 547 -24.07 1.25 20.60
C ALA A 547 -24.18 0.08 21.57
N SER A 548 -23.43 -1.00 21.32
CA SER A 548 -23.35 -2.10 22.27
C SER A 548 -21.94 -2.66 22.42
N VAL A 549 -21.60 -3.06 23.63
CA VAL A 549 -20.40 -3.85 23.93
C VAL A 549 -20.83 -5.15 24.57
N VAL A 550 -20.30 -6.27 24.09
CA VAL A 550 -20.60 -7.60 24.61
C VAL A 550 -19.31 -8.29 25.02
N VAL A 551 -19.24 -8.73 26.28
CA VAL A 551 -18.16 -9.56 26.82
C VAL A 551 -18.70 -10.98 26.99
N ALA A 552 -18.17 -11.93 26.22
CA ALA A 552 -18.58 -13.33 26.27
C ALA A 552 -18.02 -14.08 27.50
N ALA A 553 -18.34 -15.36 27.61
CA ALA A 553 -17.76 -16.25 28.62
C ALA A 553 -16.23 -16.29 28.53
N ASP A 554 -15.58 -16.48 29.67
CA ASP A 554 -14.13 -16.62 29.79
C ASP A 554 -13.35 -15.41 29.25
N ASN A 555 -13.95 -14.22 29.29
CA ASN A 555 -13.32 -12.95 28.92
C ASN A 555 -13.40 -11.95 30.04
N ALA A 556 -12.37 -11.11 30.18
CA ALA A 556 -12.38 -10.00 31.11
C ALA A 556 -12.27 -8.68 30.36
N LEU A 557 -13.19 -7.75 30.64
CA LEU A 557 -13.06 -6.34 30.30
C LEU A 557 -12.64 -5.59 31.56
N VAL A 558 -11.44 -5.02 31.56
CA VAL A 558 -10.89 -4.31 32.72
C VAL A 558 -10.74 -2.85 32.40
N VAL A 559 -11.43 -1.99 33.15
CA VAL A 559 -11.28 -0.53 33.06
C VAL A 559 -10.34 -0.11 34.18
N ASN A 560 -9.15 0.35 33.79
CA ASN A 560 -8.09 0.71 34.71
C ASN A 560 -7.78 2.21 34.70
N GLU A 561 -7.34 2.71 35.84
CA GLU A 561 -6.78 4.05 35.97
C GLU A 561 -5.51 4.22 35.16
N SER A 562 -5.19 5.49 34.91
CA SER A 562 -3.92 5.91 34.36
C SER A 562 -3.39 7.00 35.28
N PRO A 563 -2.09 7.03 35.61
CA PRO A 563 -1.55 8.05 36.50
C PRO A 563 -2.00 9.46 36.09
N GLY A 564 -2.61 10.20 37.03
CA GLY A 564 -3.11 11.55 36.82
C GLY A 564 -4.43 11.68 36.03
N LYS A 565 -5.12 10.57 35.71
CA LYS A 565 -6.41 10.57 34.99
C LYS A 565 -7.43 9.68 35.67
N VAL A 566 -8.66 10.18 35.76
CA VAL A 566 -9.85 9.41 36.17
C VAL A 566 -10.46 8.81 34.90
N PRO A 567 -10.32 7.49 34.63
CA PRO A 567 -10.96 6.88 33.48
C PRO A 567 -12.48 6.89 33.67
N GLU A 568 -13.23 7.13 32.60
CA GLU A 568 -14.68 7.01 32.61
C GLU A 568 -15.14 5.82 31.75
N LEU A 569 -15.92 4.90 32.34
CA LEU A 569 -16.80 3.99 31.61
C LEU A 569 -18.16 4.68 31.46
N TYR A 570 -18.45 5.17 30.26
CA TYR A 570 -19.69 5.85 29.95
C TYR A 570 -20.58 4.99 29.04
N ILE A 571 -21.86 4.85 29.40
CA ILE A 571 -22.86 4.12 28.60
C ILE A 571 -24.00 5.08 28.24
N GLY A 572 -24.11 5.46 26.96
CA GLY A 572 -25.08 6.43 26.46
C GLY A 572 -26.54 5.96 26.53
N PRO A 573 -27.52 6.88 26.42
CA PRO A 573 -28.93 6.62 26.76
C PRO A 573 -29.60 5.45 26.02
N THR A 574 -29.21 5.21 24.77
CA THR A 574 -29.73 4.12 23.92
C THR A 574 -28.79 2.91 23.88
N SER A 575 -27.67 2.98 24.59
CA SER A 575 -26.56 2.05 24.45
C SER A 575 -26.50 1.05 25.60
N ARG A 576 -25.75 -0.03 25.40
CA ARG A 576 -25.66 -1.12 26.38
C ARG A 576 -24.26 -1.74 26.48
N LEU A 577 -23.84 -2.05 27.70
CA LEU A 577 -22.73 -2.97 27.98
C LEU A 577 -23.30 -4.25 28.58
N ILE A 578 -22.98 -5.40 27.97
CA ILE A 578 -23.50 -6.71 28.38
C ILE A 578 -22.34 -7.62 28.75
N ILE A 579 -22.33 -8.08 30.00
CA ILE A 579 -21.42 -9.10 30.49
C ILE A 579 -22.18 -10.43 30.55
N LYS A 580 -21.80 -11.37 29.71
CA LYS A 580 -22.44 -12.69 29.61
C LYS A 580 -22.02 -13.60 30.75
N LYS A 581 -22.78 -14.67 30.99
CA LYS A 581 -22.40 -15.75 31.92
C LYS A 581 -20.96 -16.20 31.67
N GLY A 582 -20.14 -16.28 32.71
CA GLY A 582 -18.71 -16.60 32.64
C GLY A 582 -17.80 -15.43 32.23
N GLY A 583 -18.34 -14.33 31.70
CA GLY A 583 -17.57 -13.12 31.40
C GLY A 583 -17.37 -12.25 32.64
N ALA A 584 -16.40 -11.35 32.58
CA ALA A 584 -16.02 -10.48 33.69
C ALA A 584 -15.95 -9.00 33.29
N LEU A 585 -16.44 -8.14 34.17
CA LEU A 585 -16.16 -6.70 34.16
C LEU A 585 -15.43 -6.33 35.45
N GLU A 586 -14.21 -5.81 35.32
CA GLU A 586 -13.43 -5.28 36.44
C GLU A 586 -13.33 -3.75 36.31
N VAL A 587 -13.89 -3.06 37.29
CA VAL A 587 -13.82 -1.60 37.41
C VAL A 587 -12.85 -1.29 38.53
N LEU A 588 -11.63 -0.88 38.18
CA LEU A 588 -10.55 -0.67 39.14
C LEU A 588 -10.65 0.70 39.82
N ARG A 589 -9.82 0.89 40.84
CA ARG A 589 -9.78 2.11 41.68
C ARG A 589 -9.81 3.38 40.85
N ASN A 590 -10.43 4.42 41.40
CA ASN A 590 -10.58 5.74 40.80
C ASN A 590 -11.28 5.77 39.42
N THR A 591 -11.90 4.69 38.98
CA THR A 591 -12.72 4.68 37.76
C THR A 591 -14.09 5.27 38.02
N GLN A 592 -14.55 6.15 37.12
CA GLN A 592 -15.91 6.63 37.09
C GLN A 592 -16.76 5.76 36.15
N VAL A 593 -17.90 5.29 36.60
CA VAL A 593 -18.90 4.58 35.77
C VAL A 593 -20.15 5.45 35.70
N THR A 594 -20.46 5.96 34.51
CA THR A 594 -21.66 6.77 34.25
C THR A 594 -22.60 6.01 33.31
N ILE A 595 -23.78 5.66 33.82
CA ILE A 595 -24.76 4.84 33.09
C ILE A 595 -25.97 5.71 32.74
N ALA A 596 -26.09 6.10 31.47
CA ALA A 596 -27.29 6.73 30.93
C ALA A 596 -28.21 5.72 30.20
N GLY A 597 -27.63 4.64 29.67
CA GLY A 597 -28.33 3.51 29.05
C GLY A 597 -28.38 2.28 29.95
N GLN A 598 -27.80 1.15 29.52
CA GLN A 598 -27.89 -0.11 30.27
C GLN A 598 -26.52 -0.77 30.52
N LEU A 599 -26.21 -1.04 31.78
CA LEU A 599 -25.17 -2.01 32.16
C LEU A 599 -25.87 -3.30 32.61
N ILE A 600 -25.65 -4.40 31.88
CA ILE A 600 -26.29 -5.70 32.13
C ILE A 600 -25.21 -6.72 32.48
N VAL A 601 -25.21 -7.19 33.72
CA VAL A 601 -24.37 -8.29 34.21
C VAL A 601 -25.28 -9.51 34.39
N GLN A 602 -25.12 -10.53 33.55
CA GLN A 602 -25.97 -11.73 33.57
C GLN A 602 -25.66 -12.64 34.77
N ASP A 603 -26.58 -13.58 35.07
CA ASP A 603 -26.33 -14.63 36.06
C ASP A 603 -25.09 -15.46 35.68
N GLY A 604 -24.25 -15.72 36.68
CA GLY A 604 -22.97 -16.40 36.52
C GLY A 604 -21.87 -15.57 35.84
N ALA A 605 -22.09 -14.28 35.58
CA ALA A 605 -21.02 -13.35 35.19
C ALA A 605 -20.29 -12.80 36.43
N TYR A 606 -19.07 -12.30 36.25
CA TYR A 606 -18.26 -11.66 37.28
C TYR A 606 -18.33 -10.13 37.15
N PHE A 607 -18.53 -9.44 38.26
CA PHE A 607 -18.56 -7.99 38.33
C PHE A 607 -17.79 -7.52 39.55
N PHE A 608 -16.55 -7.10 39.33
CA PHE A 608 -15.68 -6.54 40.36
C PHE A 608 -15.73 -5.01 40.29
N LEU A 609 -16.04 -4.39 41.44
CA LEU A 609 -16.01 -2.95 41.62
C LEU A 609 -15.06 -2.64 42.77
N ASP A 610 -13.96 -1.95 42.46
CA ASP A 610 -13.05 -1.46 43.49
C ASP A 610 -13.77 -0.47 44.43
N PRO A 611 -13.49 -0.49 45.75
CA PRO A 611 -14.12 0.43 46.70
C PRO A 611 -13.94 1.92 46.38
N LEU A 612 -12.88 2.29 45.64
CA LEU A 612 -12.60 3.67 45.23
C LEU A 612 -13.23 4.04 43.87
N ALA A 613 -13.85 3.09 43.17
CA ALA A 613 -14.58 3.37 41.95
C ALA A 613 -15.95 3.99 42.24
N LYS A 614 -16.38 4.93 41.40
CA LYS A 614 -17.66 5.65 41.56
C LYS A 614 -18.64 5.23 40.49
N VAL A 615 -19.78 4.66 40.87
CA VAL A 615 -20.85 4.29 39.95
C VAL A 615 -22.03 5.22 40.10
N ARG A 616 -22.53 5.78 39.00
CA ARG A 616 -23.75 6.60 38.97
C ARG A 616 -24.63 6.28 37.77
N THR A 617 -25.93 6.29 37.99
CA THR A 617 -26.96 6.26 36.94
C THR A 617 -27.47 7.67 36.68
N ILE A 618 -27.67 8.04 35.42
CA ILE A 618 -28.24 9.33 35.02
C ILE A 618 -29.42 9.13 34.07
N GLY A 619 -30.41 10.02 34.12
CA GLY A 619 -31.61 9.93 33.28
C GLY A 619 -32.34 8.59 33.46
N ARG A 620 -32.49 7.83 32.37
CA ARG A 620 -33.12 6.49 32.38
C ARG A 620 -32.11 5.34 32.51
N GLY A 621 -30.89 5.64 32.96
CA GLY A 621 -29.82 4.67 33.12
C GLY A 621 -30.17 3.54 34.07
N GLN A 622 -29.77 2.32 33.73
CA GLN A 622 -30.05 1.12 34.52
C GLN A 622 -28.79 0.27 34.69
N LEU A 623 -28.47 -0.03 35.95
CA LEU A 623 -27.56 -1.10 36.34
C LEU A 623 -28.38 -2.35 36.68
N ARG A 624 -28.25 -3.39 35.87
CA ARG A 624 -28.93 -4.68 36.05
C ARG A 624 -27.88 -5.75 36.37
N VAL A 625 -27.79 -6.15 37.64
CA VAL A 625 -26.92 -7.24 38.08
C VAL A 625 -27.79 -8.45 38.40
N GLY A 626 -27.56 -9.56 37.70
CA GLY A 626 -28.26 -10.81 37.93
C GLY A 626 -28.09 -11.29 39.38
N PRO A 627 -29.12 -11.90 40.00
CA PRO A 627 -29.05 -12.36 41.39
C PRO A 627 -27.95 -13.39 41.64
N LYS A 628 -27.50 -14.11 40.59
CA LYS A 628 -26.41 -15.10 40.65
C LYS A 628 -25.12 -14.60 40.01
N ALA A 629 -24.94 -13.29 39.83
CA ALA A 629 -23.65 -12.73 39.41
C ALA A 629 -22.64 -12.74 40.57
N PHE A 630 -21.38 -13.04 40.27
CA PHE A 630 -20.29 -13.06 41.24
C PHE A 630 -19.73 -11.64 41.44
N LYS A 631 -19.64 -11.18 42.69
CA LYS A 631 -19.12 -9.86 43.05
C LYS A 631 -17.62 -9.88 43.37
N THR A 632 -16.86 -10.61 42.56
CA THR A 632 -15.42 -10.81 42.72
C THR A 632 -14.72 -10.68 41.38
N LYS A 633 -13.38 -10.63 41.38
CA LYS A 633 -12.61 -10.81 40.15
C LYS A 633 -12.81 -12.22 39.59
N HIS A 634 -12.55 -12.38 38.30
CA HIS A 634 -12.52 -13.70 37.68
C HIS A 634 -11.31 -14.49 38.24
N PRO A 635 -11.46 -15.76 38.64
CA PRO A 635 -10.40 -16.51 39.33
C PRO A 635 -9.13 -16.72 38.50
N SER A 636 -9.25 -16.75 37.17
CA SER A 636 -8.13 -17.01 36.24
C SER A 636 -7.81 -15.86 35.28
N LEU A 637 -8.64 -14.80 35.24
CA LEU A 637 -8.53 -13.72 34.24
C LEU A 637 -8.33 -12.35 34.90
N TYR A 638 -7.84 -12.32 36.14
CA TYR A 638 -7.64 -11.09 36.89
C TYR A 638 -6.40 -10.32 36.42
N SER A 639 -6.48 -8.99 36.54
CA SER A 639 -5.33 -8.11 36.31
C SER A 639 -4.19 -8.45 37.28
N THR A 640 -2.99 -8.69 36.74
CA THR A 640 -1.73 -8.64 37.51
C THR A 640 -1.11 -7.24 37.53
N TYR A 641 -1.67 -6.30 36.77
CA TYR A 641 -1.25 -4.90 36.80
C TYR A 641 -1.86 -4.24 38.04
N TYR A 642 -1.02 -3.93 39.02
CA TYR A 642 -1.32 -3.14 40.21
C TYR A 642 -0.57 -1.82 40.20
#